data_AF-A0A8J3ZM38-F1
#
_entry.id   AF-A0A8J3ZM38-F1
#
_cell.length_a   1.000
_cell.length_b   1.000
_cell.length_c   1.000
_cell.angle_alpha   90.00
_cell.angle_beta   90.00
_cell.angle_gamma   90.00
#
_symmetry.space_group_name_H-M   'P 1'
#
loop_
_entity.id
_entity.type
_entity.pdbx_description
1 polymer ?
#
loop_
_entity_poly.entity_id
_entity_poly.type
_entity_poly.pdbx_seq_one_letter_code
_entity_poly.pdbx_strand_id
1 'polypeptide(L)'
;MPVDQADVDAITSVVTSIYRDGEMALGSVIAEHLRAGNETGPEWAVGRMAASSALRRASELIANRLRNRGAAAAREAMAAAYRTGGAAALEELPRERRIEARAARAARDVIPGTDVVESLAAALVRDIGERSGNVLRDVQDAYRGVITGAVARMQTQGVTRLEASQQAWQALVDRGITGFTDRAGRRWELSTYVEMAVRTTSQRAAVQGQTDRLGELGVDLVQVSNAPQECELCRPFEGKILARESGGTVGKVKVEHAIDDDRMVTVDVMTTLPIARSRGLFHPQCRHSVRAYLPGVTKPEPQPTADPEGDAARQRQRKIERDIRKAKAQAELALDPEAKKRWNARVKAKQAEMRDHLAANPGLLRQPHREQPGASNLGRGTAAPELQLPAAKKTAAKKAAPPANTAPAPATQPAKAAQPAKATPAKAAPQPAPAPEPEAPPAPTGVEAGDFSQLRRVGPQGGSNPGGIYEAPDGTRYYVKAQRSEAHARNEAVTAALYREAGIDVPEVRLGRGTPDLPDGHHTATRLLDDASPLNDGNLADRTAELRRGFGLDAWLGNWDVVGLDLDNVVISGGRAHRIDVGGSLRFRAQGEPKGAAFGNTVEEFHSLRDPSRAPQAARVFGGMDRSELVAALERVERIDPDTISRIVAEHGLDDDLADTLIARQIDLLDRLGRLRQQATREQAWQRRQAASLTDQAALDSVRFRREHAQLRPTPPGWNPGRVVRATDALNDYQGGVHTLINGHLRTNLPDATAERLTAALDDVMAASRLAQDVTAHRGVRDARSVFGAAWNDLDVTGLEWREQAFVSTSADVRVADEFAIGVAPLIMRMVLPRGTGAVRLSDMAPQDRRPLALDEEAEILIERGRRMRVIADHGVDAMGVRRIDVEVIEE
;
A
#
# COMPACT_ATOMS: atom_id res chain seq x y z
N MET A 1 21.47 -19.09 26.45
CA MET A 1 22.17 -20.00 25.50
C MET A 1 22.47 -19.20 24.23
N PRO A 2 23.39 -19.63 23.35
CA PRO A 2 23.56 -18.98 22.05
C PRO A 2 22.21 -18.87 21.33
N VAL A 3 21.92 -17.72 20.70
CA VAL A 3 20.59 -17.40 20.16
C VAL A 3 20.05 -18.55 19.29
N ASP A 4 18.91 -19.10 19.69
CA ASP A 4 18.31 -20.22 18.97
C ASP A 4 17.95 -19.78 17.55
N GLN A 5 18.44 -20.54 16.58
CA GLN A 5 18.17 -20.32 15.18
C GLN A 5 16.74 -20.73 14.80
N ALA A 6 16.03 -21.51 15.62
CA ALA A 6 14.61 -21.77 15.47
C ALA A 6 13.77 -20.50 15.67
N ASP A 7 14.07 -19.67 16.69
CA ASP A 7 13.36 -18.41 16.94
C ASP A 7 13.62 -17.40 15.83
N VAL A 8 14.88 -17.26 15.41
CA VAL A 8 15.25 -16.40 14.28
C VAL A 8 14.57 -16.91 12.99
N ASP A 9 14.53 -18.23 12.75
CA ASP A 9 13.82 -18.81 11.60
C ASP A 9 12.30 -18.56 11.67
N ALA A 10 11.69 -18.60 12.86
CA ALA A 10 10.26 -18.35 13.06
C ALA A 10 9.91 -16.87 12.79
N ILE A 11 10.62 -15.94 13.42
CA ILE A 11 10.45 -14.49 13.25
C ILE A 11 10.61 -14.09 11.77
N THR A 12 11.64 -14.60 11.10
CA THR A 12 11.94 -14.28 9.70
C THR A 12 10.96 -14.91 8.69
N SER A 13 10.28 -16.01 9.08
CA SER A 13 9.26 -16.67 8.23
C SER A 13 8.01 -15.81 7.99
N VAL A 14 7.67 -14.92 8.93
CA VAL A 14 6.49 -14.04 8.83
C VAL A 14 6.65 -13.03 7.71
N VAL A 15 7.81 -12.35 7.62
CA VAL A 15 8.09 -11.41 6.53
C VAL A 15 8.22 -12.15 5.19
N THR A 16 8.91 -13.30 5.20
CA THR A 16 9.13 -14.10 3.98
C THR A 16 7.81 -14.59 3.36
N SER A 17 6.85 -15.02 4.18
CA SER A 17 5.54 -15.49 3.69
C SER A 17 4.73 -14.39 3.00
N ILE A 18 4.79 -13.14 3.47
CA ILE A 18 4.11 -12.00 2.82
C ILE A 18 4.57 -11.82 1.37
N TYR A 19 5.88 -11.83 1.11
CA TYR A 19 6.43 -11.65 -0.24
C TYR A 19 6.19 -12.86 -1.14
N ARG A 20 6.34 -14.07 -0.60
CA ARG A 20 6.00 -15.33 -1.27
C ARG A 20 4.54 -15.35 -1.74
N ASP A 21 3.61 -15.06 -0.84
CA ASP A 21 2.17 -15.17 -1.11
C ASP A 21 1.72 -14.08 -2.11
N GLY A 22 2.40 -12.92 -2.11
CA GLY A 22 2.25 -11.90 -3.16
C GLY A 22 2.75 -12.34 -4.54
N GLU A 23 3.93 -12.97 -4.64
CA GLU A 23 4.42 -13.50 -5.93
C GLU A 23 3.54 -14.62 -6.48
N MET A 24 3.09 -15.55 -5.63
CA MET A 24 2.17 -16.62 -6.03
C MET A 24 0.80 -16.06 -6.46
N ALA A 25 0.30 -15.01 -5.81
CA ALA A 25 -0.90 -14.29 -6.25
C ALA A 25 -0.70 -13.60 -7.61
N LEU A 26 0.40 -12.86 -7.80
CA LEU A 26 0.73 -12.21 -9.07
C LEU A 26 0.81 -13.23 -10.21
N GLY A 27 1.57 -14.31 -10.02
CA GLY A 27 1.71 -15.37 -11.01
C GLY A 27 0.40 -16.04 -11.36
N SER A 28 -0.47 -16.27 -10.37
CA SER A 28 -1.79 -16.86 -10.57
C SER A 28 -2.75 -15.94 -11.33
N VAL A 29 -2.77 -14.65 -11.00
CA VAL A 29 -3.58 -13.63 -11.69
C VAL A 29 -3.13 -13.48 -13.14
N ILE A 30 -1.81 -13.46 -13.41
CA ILE A 30 -1.28 -13.45 -14.78
C ILE A 30 -1.71 -14.72 -15.53
N ALA A 31 -1.53 -15.91 -14.93
CA ALA A 31 -1.89 -17.18 -15.54
C ALA A 31 -3.40 -17.27 -15.86
N GLU A 32 -4.26 -16.73 -15.01
CA GLU A 32 -5.70 -16.63 -15.26
C GLU A 32 -6.03 -15.69 -16.44
N HIS A 33 -5.44 -14.49 -16.47
CA HIS A 33 -5.60 -13.54 -17.57
C HIS A 33 -5.08 -14.07 -18.92
N LEU A 34 -4.10 -14.99 -18.92
CA LEU A 34 -3.58 -15.68 -20.11
C LEU A 34 -4.43 -16.90 -20.53
N ARG A 35 -5.03 -17.63 -19.58
CA ARG A 35 -5.97 -18.72 -19.89
C ARG A 35 -7.23 -18.19 -20.55
N ALA A 36 -7.77 -17.08 -20.03
CA ALA A 36 -9.01 -16.46 -20.49
C ALA A 36 -8.98 -16.03 -21.98
N GLY A 37 -10.16 -15.98 -22.58
CA GLY A 37 -10.38 -15.76 -24.02
C GLY A 37 -10.71 -17.05 -24.77
N ASN A 38 -11.76 -17.00 -25.58
CA ASN A 38 -12.20 -18.10 -26.46
C ASN A 38 -11.57 -18.00 -27.85
N GLU A 39 -10.89 -16.89 -28.13
CA GLU A 39 -10.27 -16.57 -29.40
C GLU A 39 -9.08 -17.51 -29.68
N THR A 40 -8.99 -18.05 -30.90
CA THR A 40 -7.96 -19.06 -31.29
C THR A 40 -6.80 -18.46 -32.09
N GLY A 41 -7.01 -17.33 -32.76
CA GLY A 41 -6.03 -16.63 -33.59
C GLY A 41 -5.37 -15.41 -32.92
N PRO A 42 -4.66 -14.57 -33.68
CA PRO A 42 -3.95 -13.39 -33.18
C PRO A 42 -4.85 -12.37 -32.44
N GLU A 43 -6.15 -12.31 -32.76
CA GLU A 43 -7.14 -11.44 -32.11
C GLU A 43 -7.21 -11.64 -30.58
N TRP A 44 -6.89 -12.84 -30.08
CA TRP A 44 -6.72 -13.10 -28.65
C TRP A 44 -5.78 -12.08 -27.98
N ALA A 45 -4.68 -11.74 -28.64
CA ALA A 45 -3.68 -10.81 -28.12
C ALA A 45 -4.25 -9.40 -27.99
N VAL A 46 -5.08 -8.96 -28.94
CA VAL A 46 -5.78 -7.66 -28.88
C VAL A 46 -6.74 -7.66 -27.69
N GLY A 47 -7.54 -8.72 -27.51
CA GLY A 47 -8.43 -8.89 -26.36
C GLY A 47 -7.70 -8.93 -25.01
N ARG A 48 -6.51 -9.56 -24.93
CA ARG A 48 -5.67 -9.56 -23.72
C ARG A 48 -5.07 -8.18 -23.43
N MET A 49 -4.64 -7.45 -24.45
CA MET A 49 -4.11 -6.09 -24.29
C MET A 49 -5.20 -5.12 -23.83
N ALA A 50 -6.44 -5.24 -24.33
CA ALA A 50 -7.60 -4.50 -23.81
C ALA A 50 -7.92 -4.87 -22.34
N ALA A 51 -7.80 -6.14 -21.97
CA ALA A 51 -8.00 -6.61 -20.59
C ALA A 51 -6.88 -6.20 -19.60
N SER A 52 -5.78 -5.59 -20.07
CA SER A 52 -4.61 -5.26 -19.24
C SER A 52 -4.90 -4.33 -18.05
N SER A 53 -5.98 -3.54 -18.10
CA SER A 53 -6.39 -2.67 -16.99
C SER A 53 -6.87 -3.47 -15.76
N ALA A 54 -7.47 -4.65 -15.95
CA ALA A 54 -7.89 -5.52 -14.85
C ALA A 54 -6.67 -6.15 -14.15
N LEU A 55 -5.74 -6.69 -14.94
CA LEU A 55 -4.45 -7.17 -14.44
C LEU A 55 -3.69 -6.07 -13.69
N ARG A 56 -3.68 -4.83 -14.22
CA ARG A 56 -3.04 -3.68 -13.58
C ARG A 56 -3.61 -3.42 -12.19
N ARG A 57 -4.93 -3.29 -12.05
CA ARG A 57 -5.60 -3.07 -10.75
C ARG A 57 -5.31 -4.19 -9.74
N ALA A 58 -5.36 -5.45 -10.19
CA ALA A 58 -5.03 -6.61 -9.34
C ALA A 58 -3.56 -6.58 -8.88
N SER A 59 -2.64 -6.22 -9.77
CA SER A 59 -1.22 -6.08 -9.45
C SER A 59 -0.96 -4.93 -8.48
N GLU A 60 -1.60 -3.77 -8.68
CA GLU A 60 -1.50 -2.58 -7.81
C GLU A 60 -1.95 -2.89 -6.38
N LEU A 61 -3.03 -3.65 -6.20
CA LEU A 61 -3.49 -4.12 -4.88
C LEU A 61 -2.46 -5.04 -4.21
N ILE A 62 -1.87 -5.99 -4.93
CA ILE A 62 -0.87 -6.90 -4.38
C ILE A 62 0.42 -6.15 -4.02
N ALA A 63 0.92 -5.28 -4.91
CA ALA A 63 2.14 -4.51 -4.66
C ALA A 63 1.99 -3.57 -3.45
N ASN A 64 0.83 -2.93 -3.26
CA ASN A 64 0.59 -2.08 -2.09
C ASN A 64 0.44 -2.91 -0.81
N ARG A 65 -0.17 -4.11 -0.86
CA ARG A 65 -0.20 -5.05 0.26
C ARG A 65 1.21 -5.49 0.66
N LEU A 66 2.07 -5.81 -0.32
CA LEU A 66 3.49 -6.13 -0.10
C LEU A 66 4.24 -4.97 0.56
N ARG A 67 4.11 -3.76 0.00
CA ARG A 67 4.78 -2.55 0.51
C ARG A 67 4.43 -2.28 1.98
N ASN A 68 3.13 -2.29 2.31
CA ASN A 68 2.65 -1.87 3.62
C ASN A 68 2.86 -2.96 4.68
N ARG A 69 2.42 -4.20 4.42
CA ARG A 69 2.56 -5.31 5.39
C ARG A 69 4.01 -5.77 5.51
N GLY A 70 4.77 -5.78 4.41
CA GLY A 70 6.19 -6.12 4.41
C GLY A 70 7.02 -5.13 5.23
N ALA A 71 6.80 -3.82 5.09
CA ALA A 71 7.52 -2.81 5.85
C ALA A 71 7.20 -2.80 7.36
N ALA A 72 5.96 -3.11 7.74
CA ALA A 72 5.58 -3.27 9.14
C ALA A 72 6.18 -4.54 9.75
N ALA A 73 5.98 -5.70 9.10
CA ALA A 73 6.50 -6.98 9.56
C ALA A 73 8.04 -7.02 9.61
N ALA A 74 8.73 -6.33 8.69
CA ALA A 74 10.19 -6.24 8.71
C ALA A 74 10.73 -5.49 9.94
N ARG A 75 10.07 -4.40 10.39
CA ARG A 75 10.46 -3.69 11.62
C ARG A 75 10.25 -4.55 12.85
N GLU A 76 9.05 -5.10 13.02
CA GLU A 76 8.75 -5.95 14.17
C GLU A 76 9.61 -7.23 14.17
N ALA A 77 9.99 -7.77 13.00
CA ALA A 77 10.95 -8.88 12.92
C ALA A 77 12.38 -8.49 13.34
N MET A 78 12.81 -7.22 13.20
CA MET A 78 14.09 -6.77 13.76
C MET A 78 13.98 -6.55 15.27
N ALA A 79 12.90 -5.90 15.72
CA ALA A 79 12.66 -5.64 17.13
C ALA A 79 12.50 -6.93 17.94
N ALA A 80 11.71 -7.89 17.46
CA ALA A 80 11.58 -9.23 18.04
C ALA A 80 12.93 -9.95 18.10
N ALA A 81 13.69 -9.99 16.99
CA ALA A 81 15.00 -10.65 16.96
C ALA A 81 15.98 -10.03 17.98
N TYR A 82 16.04 -8.71 18.10
CA TYR A 82 16.84 -8.01 19.10
C TYR A 82 16.41 -8.36 20.54
N ARG A 83 15.10 -8.35 20.83
CA ARG A 83 14.53 -8.72 22.14
C ARG A 83 14.85 -10.18 22.50
N THR A 84 14.76 -11.12 21.55
CA THR A 84 15.17 -12.52 21.73
C THR A 84 16.66 -12.64 22.00
N GLY A 85 17.51 -11.91 21.29
CA GLY A 85 18.97 -11.87 21.54
C GLY A 85 19.33 -11.43 22.96
N GLY A 86 18.73 -10.33 23.42
CA GLY A 86 18.92 -9.83 24.80
C GLY A 86 18.33 -10.73 25.87
N ALA A 87 17.26 -11.47 25.56
CA ALA A 87 16.73 -12.52 26.45
C ALA A 87 17.69 -13.71 26.56
N ALA A 88 18.20 -14.20 25.42
CA ALA A 88 19.13 -15.32 25.35
C ALA A 88 20.43 -15.07 26.13
N ALA A 89 20.97 -13.83 26.09
CA ALA A 89 22.10 -13.39 26.91
C ALA A 89 21.85 -13.53 28.42
N LEU A 90 20.64 -13.19 28.88
CA LEU A 90 20.30 -13.27 30.31
C LEU A 90 20.28 -14.71 30.79
N GLU A 91 19.86 -15.67 29.98
CA GLU A 91 19.81 -17.08 30.38
C GLU A 91 21.18 -17.74 30.56
N GLU A 92 22.27 -17.07 30.15
CA GLU A 92 23.65 -17.58 30.29
C GLU A 92 24.28 -17.23 31.64
N LEU A 93 23.66 -16.33 32.41
CA LEU A 93 24.17 -15.88 33.69
C LEU A 93 23.77 -16.79 34.86
N PRO A 94 24.59 -16.84 35.94
CA PRO A 94 24.17 -17.32 37.26
C PRO A 94 22.82 -16.73 37.69
N ARG A 95 22.07 -17.47 38.52
CA ARG A 95 20.69 -17.09 38.91
C ARG A 95 20.66 -15.74 39.64
N GLU A 96 21.74 -15.41 40.32
CA GLU A 96 21.95 -14.25 41.17
C GLU A 96 22.11 -13.01 40.30
N ARG A 97 23.12 -12.99 39.40
CA ARG A 97 23.29 -11.96 38.38
C ARG A 97 22.07 -11.83 37.45
N ARG A 98 21.31 -12.91 37.20
CA ARG A 98 20.02 -12.84 36.46
C ARG A 98 18.94 -12.03 37.18
N ILE A 99 18.87 -12.08 38.51
CA ILE A 99 17.90 -11.33 39.30
C ILE A 99 18.30 -9.85 39.32
N GLU A 100 19.57 -9.56 39.62
CA GLU A 100 20.14 -8.20 39.60
C GLU A 100 19.96 -7.53 38.23
N ALA A 101 20.30 -8.24 37.15
CA ALA A 101 20.14 -7.76 35.78
C ALA A 101 18.68 -7.45 35.42
N ARG A 102 17.72 -8.22 35.94
CA ARG A 102 16.27 -7.98 35.70
C ARG A 102 15.80 -6.77 36.50
N ALA A 103 16.21 -6.62 37.76
CA ALA A 103 15.90 -5.44 38.58
C ALA A 103 16.51 -4.16 37.99
N ALA A 104 17.79 -4.17 37.62
CA ALA A 104 18.47 -3.04 37.01
C ALA A 104 17.91 -2.64 35.64
N ARG A 105 17.22 -3.55 34.93
CA ARG A 105 16.48 -3.23 33.69
C ARG A 105 15.09 -2.66 33.98
N ALA A 106 14.39 -3.15 35.01
CA ALA A 106 13.10 -2.60 35.43
C ALA A 106 13.20 -1.17 35.99
N ALA A 107 14.41 -0.74 36.38
CA ALA A 107 14.72 0.60 36.86
C ALA A 107 15.36 1.53 35.78
N ARG A 108 15.18 1.23 34.48
CA ARG A 108 15.68 2.05 33.36
C ARG A 108 14.56 2.32 32.34
N ASP A 109 14.24 3.59 32.13
CA ASP A 109 13.22 4.02 31.17
C ASP A 109 13.65 3.88 29.70
N VAL A 110 14.96 3.82 29.43
CA VAL A 110 15.53 3.73 28.09
C VAL A 110 16.19 2.36 27.88
N ILE A 111 15.79 1.68 26.80
CA ILE A 111 16.44 0.46 26.31
C ILE A 111 17.60 0.87 25.39
N PRO A 112 18.87 0.51 25.67
CA PRO A 112 19.97 0.79 24.75
C PRO A 112 19.82 0.09 23.39
N GLY A 113 20.45 0.64 22.34
CA GLY A 113 20.53 0.02 21.01
C GLY A 113 19.27 0.13 20.13
N THR A 114 18.21 0.79 20.59
CA THR A 114 16.98 1.00 19.78
C THR A 114 17.24 1.76 18.48
N ASP A 115 18.18 2.71 18.51
CA ASP A 115 18.69 3.46 17.35
C ASP A 115 19.39 2.54 16.33
N VAL A 116 20.21 1.60 16.81
CA VAL A 116 20.87 0.59 15.97
C VAL A 116 19.83 -0.33 15.33
N VAL A 117 18.84 -0.81 16.09
CA VAL A 117 17.74 -1.66 15.58
C VAL A 117 16.91 -0.93 14.54
N GLU A 118 16.47 0.30 14.79
CA GLU A 118 15.71 1.08 13.81
C GLU A 118 16.55 1.45 12.59
N SER A 119 17.87 1.68 12.73
CA SER A 119 18.74 1.89 11.56
C SER A 119 18.83 0.65 10.67
N LEU A 120 18.92 -0.55 11.25
CA LEU A 120 18.92 -1.85 10.56
C LEU A 120 17.56 -2.12 9.91
N ALA A 121 16.47 -1.90 10.64
CA ALA A 121 15.11 -2.08 10.16
C ALA A 121 14.78 -1.12 9.01
N ALA A 122 15.13 0.16 9.14
CA ALA A 122 14.93 1.16 8.10
C ALA A 122 15.82 0.89 6.87
N ALA A 123 17.04 0.37 7.05
CA ALA A 123 17.89 -0.05 5.93
C ALA A 123 17.30 -1.25 5.17
N LEU A 124 16.81 -2.26 5.90
CA LEU A 124 16.14 -3.44 5.33
C LEU A 124 14.85 -3.05 4.58
N VAL A 125 14.03 -2.18 5.16
CA VAL A 125 12.79 -1.67 4.53
C VAL A 125 13.10 -0.84 3.28
N ARG A 126 14.18 -0.04 3.28
CA ARG A 126 14.62 0.70 2.08
C ARG A 126 15.08 -0.23 0.96
N ASP A 127 16.01 -1.15 1.21
CA ASP A 127 16.51 -2.04 0.15
C ASP A 127 15.41 -2.97 -0.39
N ILE A 128 14.57 -3.58 0.46
CA ILE A 128 13.39 -4.33 -0.02
C ILE A 128 12.42 -3.42 -0.80
N GLY A 129 12.23 -2.17 -0.37
CA GLY A 129 11.43 -1.16 -1.07
C GLY A 129 11.98 -0.81 -2.46
N GLU A 130 13.31 -0.66 -2.59
CA GLU A 130 14.01 -0.44 -3.85
C GLU A 130 13.89 -1.65 -4.80
N ARG A 131 14.05 -2.88 -4.29
CA ARG A 131 13.89 -4.10 -5.11
C ARG A 131 12.44 -4.32 -5.55
N SER A 132 11.48 -4.09 -4.65
CA SER A 132 10.05 -4.29 -4.94
C SER A 132 9.37 -3.11 -5.66
N GLY A 133 10.05 -1.97 -5.79
CA GLY A 133 9.48 -0.75 -6.40
C GLY A 133 9.07 -0.92 -7.87
N ASN A 134 9.80 -1.73 -8.65
CA ASN A 134 9.52 -1.96 -10.08
C ASN A 134 8.47 -3.05 -10.36
N VAL A 135 8.04 -3.84 -9.36
CA VAL A 135 7.17 -5.03 -9.53
C VAL A 135 5.95 -4.79 -10.43
N LEU A 136 5.35 -3.59 -10.40
CA LEU A 136 4.21 -3.23 -11.25
C LEU A 136 4.57 -3.03 -12.73
N ARG A 137 5.75 -2.46 -13.01
CA ARG A 137 6.30 -2.36 -14.36
C ARG A 137 6.70 -3.75 -14.84
N ASP A 138 7.45 -4.47 -14.01
CA ASP A 138 7.96 -5.81 -14.33
C ASP A 138 6.82 -6.78 -14.68
N VAL A 139 5.73 -6.80 -13.91
CA VAL A 139 4.52 -7.61 -14.18
C VAL A 139 3.80 -7.19 -15.46
N GLN A 140 3.71 -5.90 -15.76
CA GLN A 140 3.09 -5.40 -17.00
C GLN A 140 3.90 -5.79 -18.24
N ASP A 141 5.23 -5.61 -18.19
CA ASP A 141 6.13 -5.92 -19.30
C ASP A 141 6.33 -7.44 -19.46
N ALA A 142 6.30 -8.19 -18.36
CA ALA A 142 6.20 -9.64 -18.35
C ALA A 142 4.92 -10.15 -19.06
N TYR A 143 3.75 -9.59 -18.75
CA TYR A 143 2.49 -9.96 -19.42
C TYR A 143 2.51 -9.66 -20.92
N ARG A 144 2.95 -8.45 -21.30
CA ARG A 144 3.14 -8.05 -22.71
C ARG A 144 4.11 -8.98 -23.43
N GLY A 145 5.27 -9.26 -22.83
CA GLY A 145 6.29 -10.14 -23.39
C GLY A 145 5.81 -11.58 -23.60
N VAL A 146 4.91 -12.08 -22.73
CA VAL A 146 4.26 -13.38 -22.93
C VAL A 146 3.27 -13.35 -24.09
N ILE A 147 2.46 -12.29 -24.22
CA ILE A 147 1.51 -12.13 -25.33
C ILE A 147 2.26 -12.03 -26.68
N THR A 148 3.22 -11.10 -26.80
CA THR A 148 4.04 -10.95 -28.02
C THR A 148 4.83 -12.22 -28.32
N GLY A 149 5.41 -12.85 -27.29
CA GLY A 149 6.14 -14.12 -27.42
C GLY A 149 5.26 -15.33 -27.74
N ALA A 150 3.94 -15.25 -27.54
CA ALA A 150 2.98 -16.27 -27.98
C ALA A 150 2.58 -16.04 -29.45
N VAL A 151 2.21 -14.82 -29.83
CA VAL A 151 1.87 -14.46 -31.22
C VAL A 151 3.01 -14.81 -32.18
N ALA A 152 4.24 -14.46 -31.82
CA ALA A 152 5.42 -14.79 -32.62
C ALA A 152 5.60 -16.32 -32.82
N ARG A 153 5.30 -17.16 -31.82
CA ARG A 153 5.37 -18.63 -31.95
C ARG A 153 4.24 -19.21 -32.78
N MET A 154 3.01 -18.69 -32.64
CA MET A 154 1.89 -19.11 -33.50
C MET A 154 2.23 -18.87 -34.98
N GLN A 155 2.83 -17.72 -35.29
CA GLN A 155 3.26 -17.35 -36.65
C GLN A 155 4.47 -18.15 -37.16
N THR A 156 5.48 -18.40 -36.32
CA THR A 156 6.77 -19.01 -36.77
C THR A 156 6.87 -20.51 -36.59
N GLN A 157 6.04 -21.14 -35.75
CA GLN A 157 6.13 -22.56 -35.39
C GLN A 157 4.83 -23.33 -35.64
N GLY A 158 3.73 -22.67 -36.02
CA GLY A 158 2.43 -23.32 -36.29
C GLY A 158 1.75 -23.96 -35.08
N VAL A 159 2.27 -23.74 -33.87
CA VAL A 159 1.74 -24.28 -32.61
C VAL A 159 0.44 -23.59 -32.19
N THR A 160 -0.39 -24.28 -31.41
CA THR A 160 -1.67 -23.72 -30.94
C THR A 160 -1.46 -22.52 -30.01
N ARG A 161 -2.49 -21.66 -29.87
CA ARG A 161 -2.51 -20.54 -28.90
C ARG A 161 -2.05 -20.99 -27.51
N LEU A 162 -2.60 -22.10 -27.01
CA LEU A 162 -2.36 -22.56 -25.65
C LEU A 162 -0.90 -23.02 -25.46
N GLU A 163 -0.34 -23.74 -26.43
CA GLU A 163 1.07 -24.15 -26.42
C GLU A 163 2.01 -22.94 -26.56
N ALA A 164 1.73 -22.02 -27.47
CA ALA A 164 2.50 -20.80 -27.65
C ALA A 164 2.53 -19.94 -26.38
N SER A 165 1.36 -19.74 -25.77
CA SER A 165 1.19 -19.03 -24.50
C SER A 165 1.91 -19.74 -23.37
N GLN A 166 1.79 -21.07 -23.29
CA GLN A 166 2.48 -21.88 -22.29
C GLN A 166 4.00 -21.84 -22.45
N GLN A 167 4.54 -21.86 -23.67
CA GLN A 167 5.99 -21.73 -23.91
C GLN A 167 6.52 -20.34 -23.57
N ALA A 168 5.78 -19.29 -23.92
CA ALA A 168 6.16 -17.91 -23.61
C ALA A 168 6.08 -17.65 -22.09
N TRP A 169 5.03 -18.12 -21.43
CA TRP A 169 4.87 -18.11 -19.98
C TRP A 169 5.97 -18.91 -19.26
N GLN A 170 6.29 -20.11 -19.75
CA GLN A 170 7.36 -20.96 -19.23
C GLN A 170 8.70 -20.21 -19.18
N ALA A 171 9.07 -19.57 -20.30
CA ALA A 171 10.30 -18.80 -20.43
C ALA A 171 10.35 -17.53 -19.53
N LEU A 172 9.19 -17.02 -19.10
CA LEU A 172 9.08 -15.94 -18.11
C LEU A 172 9.23 -16.48 -16.69
N VAL A 173 8.45 -17.50 -16.29
CA VAL A 173 8.51 -18.06 -14.93
C VAL A 173 9.90 -18.65 -14.64
N ASP A 174 10.58 -19.18 -15.66
CA ASP A 174 11.97 -19.64 -15.54
C ASP A 174 13.00 -18.52 -15.28
N ARG A 175 12.65 -17.25 -15.53
CA ARG A 175 13.44 -16.04 -15.21
C ARG A 175 13.05 -15.39 -13.87
N GLY A 176 11.87 -15.74 -13.34
CA GLY A 176 11.25 -15.09 -12.17
C GLY A 176 10.28 -13.99 -12.59
N ILE A 177 9.05 -14.02 -12.05
CA ILE A 177 7.96 -13.09 -12.44
C ILE A 177 8.23 -11.66 -11.93
N THR A 178 8.82 -11.54 -10.74
CA THR A 178 9.34 -10.27 -10.20
C THR A 178 10.86 -10.30 -10.05
N GLY A 179 11.51 -11.08 -10.92
CA GLY A 179 12.94 -11.36 -10.83
C GLY A 179 13.82 -10.21 -11.29
N PHE A 180 14.83 -9.85 -10.49
CA PHE A 180 15.79 -8.80 -10.79
C PHE A 180 17.23 -9.34 -10.87
N THR A 181 18.16 -8.51 -11.36
CA THR A 181 19.60 -8.83 -11.36
C THR A 181 20.33 -7.85 -10.44
N ASP A 182 21.22 -8.35 -9.57
CA ASP A 182 22.00 -7.51 -8.66
C ASP A 182 23.28 -6.94 -9.31
N ARG A 183 23.99 -6.07 -8.59
CA ARG A 183 25.25 -5.45 -9.07
C ARG A 183 26.38 -6.46 -9.34
N ALA A 184 26.26 -7.70 -8.88
CA ALA A 184 27.20 -8.79 -9.14
C ALA A 184 26.74 -9.72 -10.28
N GLY A 185 25.72 -9.31 -11.05
CA GLY A 185 25.18 -10.09 -12.18
C GLY A 185 24.33 -11.30 -11.75
N ARG A 186 24.06 -11.49 -10.45
CA ARG A 186 23.28 -12.63 -9.95
C ARG A 186 21.80 -12.33 -10.11
N ARG A 187 21.06 -13.29 -10.66
CA ARG A 187 19.59 -13.20 -10.80
C ARG A 187 18.92 -13.67 -9.51
N TRP A 188 17.99 -12.86 -9.03
CA TRP A 188 17.20 -13.11 -7.83
C TRP A 188 15.72 -13.11 -8.17
N GLU A 189 14.97 -13.95 -7.49
CA GLU A 189 13.51 -13.88 -7.37
C GLU A 189 13.21 -13.23 -6.00
N LEU A 190 12.11 -12.46 -5.91
CA LEU A 190 11.97 -11.43 -4.88
C LEU A 190 11.77 -12.02 -3.48
N SER A 191 10.94 -13.05 -3.33
CA SER A 191 10.76 -13.74 -2.03
C SER A 191 12.04 -14.44 -1.56
N THR A 192 12.82 -15.02 -2.46
CA THR A 192 14.14 -15.63 -2.21
C THR A 192 15.18 -14.58 -1.79
N TYR A 193 15.14 -13.37 -2.37
CA TYR A 193 15.97 -12.26 -1.92
C TYR A 193 15.56 -11.76 -0.53
N VAL A 194 14.25 -11.58 -0.31
CA VAL A 194 13.68 -11.14 0.97
C VAL A 194 13.99 -12.15 2.08
N GLU A 195 13.89 -13.46 1.85
CA GLU A 195 14.28 -14.47 2.84
C GLU A 195 15.73 -14.27 3.30
N MET A 196 16.64 -14.12 2.34
CA MET A 196 18.07 -13.91 2.60
C MET A 196 18.33 -12.59 3.33
N ALA A 197 17.72 -11.49 2.89
CA ALA A 197 17.92 -10.15 3.46
C ALA A 197 17.34 -10.05 4.88
N VAL A 198 16.09 -10.49 5.09
CA VAL A 198 15.42 -10.48 6.39
C VAL A 198 16.15 -11.41 7.35
N ARG A 199 16.49 -12.65 6.97
CA ARG A 199 17.19 -13.57 7.87
C ARG A 199 18.58 -13.08 8.26
N THR A 200 19.34 -12.55 7.31
CA THR A 200 20.68 -12.00 7.58
C THR A 200 20.59 -10.78 8.51
N THR A 201 19.55 -9.95 8.38
CA THR A 201 19.39 -8.76 9.22
C THR A 201 18.83 -9.10 10.61
N SER A 202 17.86 -10.01 10.73
CA SER A 202 17.40 -10.54 12.03
C SER A 202 18.51 -11.24 12.79
N GLN A 203 19.38 -12.02 12.13
CA GLN A 203 20.52 -12.64 12.81
C GLN A 203 21.50 -11.58 13.35
N ARG A 204 21.72 -10.50 12.59
CA ARG A 204 22.53 -9.35 13.06
C ARG A 204 21.87 -8.64 14.25
N ALA A 205 20.56 -8.38 14.18
CA ALA A 205 19.81 -7.76 15.27
C ALA A 205 19.82 -8.61 16.54
N ALA A 206 19.65 -9.94 16.42
CA ALA A 206 19.70 -10.84 17.57
C ALA A 206 21.11 -10.95 18.19
N VAL A 207 22.16 -11.09 17.36
CA VAL A 207 23.54 -11.05 17.89
C VAL A 207 23.84 -9.69 18.51
N GLN A 208 23.32 -8.58 17.96
CA GLN A 208 23.50 -7.25 18.53
C GLN A 208 22.81 -7.10 19.90
N GLY A 209 21.53 -7.48 20.02
CA GLY A 209 20.82 -7.47 21.30
C GLY A 209 21.44 -8.39 22.35
N GLN A 210 22.06 -9.50 21.92
CA GLN A 210 22.86 -10.33 22.80
C GLN A 210 24.14 -9.61 23.25
N THR A 211 24.92 -9.00 22.35
CA THR A 211 26.17 -8.30 22.71
C THR A 211 25.94 -7.04 23.53
N ASP A 212 24.91 -6.25 23.22
CA ASP A 212 24.59 -5.03 23.95
C ASP A 212 24.21 -5.38 25.38
N ARG A 213 23.37 -6.41 25.55
CA ARG A 213 22.99 -6.91 26.87
C ARG A 213 24.17 -7.48 27.64
N LEU A 214 25.10 -8.20 27.01
CA LEU A 214 26.32 -8.66 27.65
C LEU A 214 27.24 -7.50 28.08
N GLY A 215 27.28 -6.41 27.30
CA GLY A 215 27.96 -5.17 27.67
C GLY A 215 27.36 -4.49 28.90
N GLU A 216 26.02 -4.40 29.01
CA GLU A 216 25.33 -3.92 30.22
C GLU A 216 25.65 -4.73 31.49
N LEU A 217 26.15 -5.96 31.32
CA LEU A 217 26.42 -6.94 32.38
C LEU A 217 27.91 -7.07 32.70
N GLY A 218 28.78 -6.24 32.10
CA GLY A 218 30.23 -6.30 32.28
C GLY A 218 30.88 -7.54 31.67
N VAL A 219 30.26 -8.16 30.65
CA VAL A 219 30.77 -9.37 29.99
C VAL A 219 31.43 -8.98 28.66
N ASP A 220 32.74 -8.75 28.70
CA ASP A 220 33.53 -8.31 27.54
C ASP A 220 34.13 -9.44 26.69
N LEU A 221 33.97 -10.70 27.12
CA LEU A 221 34.39 -11.89 26.36
C LEU A 221 33.18 -12.68 25.89
N VAL A 222 33.19 -13.06 24.61
CA VAL A 222 32.16 -13.89 23.99
C VAL A 222 32.80 -15.09 23.29
N GLN A 223 32.08 -16.21 23.24
CA GLN A 223 32.50 -17.40 22.50
C GLN A 223 31.58 -17.60 21.29
N VAL A 224 32.14 -17.92 20.13
CA VAL A 224 31.34 -18.24 18.94
C VAL A 224 30.74 -19.65 19.08
N SER A 225 29.45 -19.81 18.77
CA SER A 225 28.78 -21.12 18.76
C SER A 225 29.47 -22.09 17.80
N ASN A 226 29.79 -23.32 18.23
CA ASN A 226 29.94 -24.44 17.28
C ASN A 226 28.59 -24.68 16.59
N ALA A 227 28.57 -24.76 15.27
CA ALA A 227 27.41 -25.19 14.51
C ALA A 227 27.80 -26.41 13.66
N PRO A 228 27.16 -27.58 13.85
CA PRO A 228 27.52 -28.76 13.07
C PRO A 228 27.39 -28.47 11.58
N GLN A 229 28.28 -29.05 10.78
CA GLN A 229 28.24 -28.94 9.32
C GLN A 229 28.53 -27.49 8.86
N GLU A 230 29.56 -26.88 9.46
CA GLU A 230 30.07 -25.52 9.26
C GLU A 230 30.36 -25.08 7.80
N CYS A 231 30.63 -23.79 7.59
CA CYS A 231 31.09 -23.24 6.31
C CYS A 231 32.55 -22.75 6.40
N GLU A 232 33.21 -22.65 5.25
CA GLU A 232 34.62 -22.21 5.14
C GLU A 232 34.90 -20.83 5.76
N LEU A 233 33.93 -19.91 5.72
CA LEU A 233 34.06 -18.55 6.27
C LEU A 233 33.94 -18.48 7.81
N CYS A 234 33.20 -19.41 8.43
CA CYS A 234 32.99 -19.43 9.88
C CYS A 234 33.98 -20.34 10.61
N ARG A 235 34.42 -21.44 9.97
CA ARG A 235 35.42 -22.41 10.48
C ARG A 235 36.58 -21.81 11.28
N PRO A 236 37.24 -20.70 10.87
CA PRO A 236 38.36 -20.14 11.63
C PRO A 236 37.99 -19.63 13.03
N PHE A 237 36.70 -19.31 13.25
CA PHE A 237 36.19 -18.65 14.45
C PHE A 237 35.38 -19.58 15.37
N GLU A 238 35.03 -20.80 14.95
CA GLU A 238 34.16 -21.68 15.74
C GLU A 238 34.79 -22.11 17.08
N GLY A 239 33.97 -22.04 18.15
CA GLY A 239 34.41 -22.31 19.53
C GLY A 239 35.43 -21.31 20.09
N LYS A 240 35.91 -20.34 19.30
CA LYS A 240 36.93 -19.36 19.70
C LYS A 240 36.34 -18.29 20.60
N ILE A 241 37.20 -17.78 21.47
CA ILE A 241 36.90 -16.67 22.37
C ILE A 241 37.32 -15.37 21.68
N LEU A 242 36.40 -14.42 21.63
CA LEU A 242 36.56 -13.11 21.02
C LEU A 242 36.28 -12.02 22.07
N ALA A 243 36.99 -10.91 21.98
CA ALA A 243 36.59 -9.71 22.72
C ALA A 243 35.35 -9.10 22.07
N ARG A 244 34.38 -8.69 22.89
CA ARG A 244 33.10 -8.10 22.46
C ARG A 244 33.32 -6.78 21.69
N GLU A 245 34.22 -5.94 22.19
CA GLU A 245 34.48 -4.59 21.69
C GLU A 245 35.69 -4.48 20.75
N SER A 246 35.67 -3.45 19.89
CA SER A 246 36.77 -3.11 18.98
C SER A 246 38.10 -2.84 19.70
N GLY A 247 38.07 -2.31 20.92
CA GLY A 247 39.24 -1.99 21.73
C GLY A 247 39.68 -3.08 22.72
N GLY A 248 39.04 -4.26 22.69
CA GLY A 248 39.34 -5.33 23.65
C GLY A 248 40.69 -6.01 23.41
N THR A 249 41.38 -6.36 24.50
CA THR A 249 42.69 -7.00 24.49
C THR A 249 42.66 -8.37 23.80
N VAL A 250 43.63 -8.63 22.92
CA VAL A 250 43.76 -9.89 22.16
C VAL A 250 45.03 -10.66 22.54
N GLY A 251 45.05 -11.97 22.24
CA GLY A 251 46.09 -12.90 22.67
C GLY A 251 45.82 -13.48 24.07
N LYS A 252 46.88 -13.86 24.78
CA LYS A 252 46.80 -14.47 26.12
C LYS A 252 46.62 -13.40 27.19
N VAL A 253 45.37 -13.09 27.52
CA VAL A 253 44.97 -12.09 28.53
C VAL A 253 44.80 -12.77 29.88
N LYS A 254 45.29 -12.14 30.96
CA LYS A 254 44.89 -12.49 32.33
C LYS A 254 43.64 -11.71 32.69
N VAL A 255 42.58 -12.41 33.08
CA VAL A 255 41.28 -11.86 33.50
C VAL A 255 40.83 -12.55 34.79
N GLU A 256 40.03 -11.86 35.61
CA GLU A 256 39.51 -12.41 36.86
C GLU A 256 38.47 -13.52 36.61
N HIS A 257 38.37 -14.48 37.53
CA HIS A 257 37.42 -15.59 37.48
C HIS A 257 36.00 -15.07 37.77
N ALA A 258 35.01 -15.47 36.96
CA ALA A 258 33.69 -14.84 37.00
C ALA A 258 32.85 -15.08 38.28
N ILE A 259 33.33 -15.93 39.19
CA ILE A 259 32.68 -16.34 40.46
C ILE A 259 33.69 -16.40 41.64
N ASP A 260 35.00 -16.33 41.38
CA ASP A 260 36.02 -16.46 42.43
C ASP A 260 36.85 -15.17 42.45
N ASP A 261 36.53 -14.26 43.36
CA ASP A 261 37.25 -12.98 43.50
C ASP A 261 38.76 -13.21 43.78
N ASP A 262 39.61 -12.27 43.37
CA ASP A 262 41.10 -12.34 43.40
C ASP A 262 41.74 -13.47 42.54
N ARG A 263 40.95 -14.35 41.89
CA ARG A 263 41.48 -15.49 41.13
C ARG A 263 41.69 -15.17 39.66
N MET A 264 42.93 -14.89 39.26
CA MET A 264 43.27 -14.63 37.84
C MET A 264 43.35 -15.92 36.99
N VAL A 265 42.63 -15.93 35.86
CA VAL A 265 42.62 -16.96 34.82
C VAL A 265 43.29 -16.41 33.55
N THR A 266 44.07 -17.25 32.85
CA THR A 266 44.61 -16.89 31.52
C THR A 266 43.66 -17.38 30.42
N VAL A 267 43.20 -16.48 29.56
CA VAL A 267 42.29 -16.75 28.45
C VAL A 267 42.96 -16.37 27.12
N ASP A 268 42.80 -17.21 26.09
CA ASP A 268 43.35 -16.97 24.76
C ASP A 268 42.28 -16.34 23.84
N VAL A 269 42.37 -15.03 23.64
CA VAL A 269 41.39 -14.21 22.90
C VAL A 269 41.87 -14.04 21.47
N MET A 270 41.22 -14.71 20.51
CA MET A 270 41.70 -14.80 19.13
C MET A 270 41.70 -13.44 18.40
N THR A 271 40.60 -12.70 18.50
CA THR A 271 40.43 -11.36 17.90
C THR A 271 39.19 -10.67 18.49
N THR A 272 38.82 -9.49 18.00
CA THR A 272 37.60 -8.79 18.40
C THR A 272 36.42 -9.20 17.50
N LEU A 273 35.19 -9.18 18.04
CA LEU A 273 33.98 -9.54 17.29
C LEU A 273 33.78 -8.68 16.02
N PRO A 274 34.09 -7.37 16.00
CA PRO A 274 34.07 -6.56 14.78
C PRO A 274 35.08 -7.01 13.71
N ILE A 275 36.28 -7.45 14.11
CA ILE A 275 37.31 -7.97 13.16
C ILE A 275 36.93 -9.37 12.66
N ALA A 276 36.29 -10.20 13.49
CA ALA A 276 35.73 -11.48 13.03
C ALA A 276 34.59 -11.25 12.02
N ARG A 277 33.68 -10.29 12.30
CA ARG A 277 32.63 -9.84 11.37
C ARG A 277 33.23 -9.37 10.03
N SER A 278 34.27 -8.54 10.04
CA SER A 278 34.90 -8.04 8.80
C SER A 278 35.67 -9.12 8.01
N ARG A 279 35.96 -10.27 8.63
CA ARG A 279 36.63 -11.43 8.00
C ARG A 279 35.66 -12.52 7.52
N GLY A 280 34.35 -12.36 7.72
CA GLY A 280 33.32 -13.26 7.17
C GLY A 280 32.37 -13.91 8.19
N LEU A 281 32.60 -13.73 9.50
CA LEU A 281 31.66 -14.20 10.52
C LEU A 281 30.31 -13.47 10.39
N PHE A 282 29.20 -14.21 10.46
CA PHE A 282 27.84 -13.71 10.19
C PHE A 282 27.63 -13.19 8.74
N HIS A 283 28.21 -13.90 7.77
CA HIS A 283 27.87 -13.80 6.34
C HIS A 283 26.36 -14.02 6.07
N PRO A 284 25.84 -13.71 4.86
CA PRO A 284 24.44 -13.97 4.53
C PRO A 284 24.04 -15.45 4.70
N GLN A 285 22.84 -15.69 5.27
CA GLN A 285 22.33 -17.02 5.65
C GLN A 285 23.18 -17.81 6.68
N CYS A 286 24.14 -17.17 7.36
CA CYS A 286 24.87 -17.75 8.49
C CYS A 286 23.90 -18.16 9.63
N ARG A 287 24.26 -19.22 10.38
CA ARG A 287 23.52 -19.73 11.54
C ARG A 287 24.26 -19.58 12.88
N HIS A 288 25.48 -19.04 12.85
CA HIS A 288 26.29 -18.83 14.05
C HIS A 288 25.78 -17.65 14.87
N SER A 289 25.79 -17.83 16.18
CA SER A 289 25.58 -16.77 17.18
C SER A 289 26.78 -16.73 18.13
N VAL A 290 26.71 -15.89 19.17
CA VAL A 290 27.71 -15.88 20.24
C VAL A 290 27.11 -16.43 21.52
N ARG A 291 27.93 -16.58 22.57
CA ARG A 291 27.50 -16.75 23.96
C ARG A 291 28.44 -16.03 24.91
N ALA A 292 27.98 -15.75 26.12
CA ALA A 292 28.82 -15.27 27.22
C ALA A 292 30.02 -16.20 27.45
N TYR A 293 31.23 -15.65 27.47
CA TYR A 293 32.41 -16.36 27.98
C TYR A 293 32.77 -15.81 29.38
N LEU A 294 32.41 -16.57 30.41
CA LEU A 294 32.69 -16.26 31.80
C LEU A 294 34.02 -16.95 32.19
N PRO A 295 35.11 -16.22 32.48
CA PRO A 295 36.42 -16.83 32.73
C PRO A 295 36.40 -17.86 33.86
N GLY A 296 36.97 -19.04 33.58
CA GLY A 296 37.01 -20.21 34.47
C GLY A 296 35.68 -20.98 34.63
N VAL A 297 34.54 -20.33 34.38
CA VAL A 297 33.20 -20.94 34.48
C VAL A 297 32.74 -21.53 33.15
N THR A 298 32.87 -20.79 32.05
CA THR A 298 32.54 -21.28 30.71
C THR A 298 33.62 -22.26 30.24
N LYS A 299 33.26 -23.55 30.23
CA LYS A 299 34.12 -24.60 29.65
C LYS A 299 34.34 -24.32 28.15
N PRO A 300 35.59 -24.31 27.66
CA PRO A 300 35.87 -24.34 26.23
C PRO A 300 35.21 -25.57 25.59
N GLU A 301 34.75 -25.44 24.34
CA GLU A 301 34.21 -26.59 23.61
C GLU A 301 35.35 -27.49 23.12
N PRO A 302 35.12 -28.79 22.93
CA PRO A 302 36.09 -29.66 22.25
C PRO A 302 36.41 -29.12 20.84
N GLN A 303 37.56 -29.56 20.30
CA GLN A 303 38.09 -29.03 19.04
C GLN A 303 37.10 -29.07 17.87
N PRO A 304 37.18 -28.10 16.92
CA PRO A 304 36.16 -27.88 15.90
C PRO A 304 35.87 -29.14 15.07
N THR A 305 34.60 -29.50 15.05
CA THR A 305 34.03 -30.63 14.31
C THR A 305 33.89 -30.30 12.82
N ALA A 306 35.02 -30.12 12.16
CA ALA A 306 35.07 -29.74 10.76
C ALA A 306 34.59 -30.86 9.83
N ASP A 307 33.43 -30.63 9.19
CA ASP A 307 32.76 -31.58 8.30
C ASP A 307 32.52 -30.97 6.91
N PRO A 308 33.52 -30.98 6.01
CA PRO A 308 33.39 -30.46 4.65
C PRO A 308 32.46 -31.30 3.77
N GLU A 309 32.41 -32.62 4.01
CA GLU A 309 31.58 -33.54 3.24
C GLU A 309 30.09 -33.34 3.56
N GLY A 310 29.75 -33.10 4.83
CA GLY A 310 28.41 -32.76 5.27
C GLY A 310 27.92 -31.39 4.77
N ASP A 311 28.78 -30.36 4.64
CA ASP A 311 28.36 -29.13 3.95
C ASP A 311 28.07 -29.43 2.48
N ALA A 312 28.98 -30.10 1.76
CA ALA A 312 28.76 -30.46 0.35
C ALA A 312 27.46 -31.28 0.16
N ALA A 313 27.20 -32.24 1.05
CA ALA A 313 25.97 -33.03 1.08
C ALA A 313 24.74 -32.14 1.35
N ARG A 314 24.79 -31.24 2.34
CA ARG A 314 23.71 -30.27 2.57
C ARG A 314 23.49 -29.36 1.37
N GLN A 315 24.54 -28.82 0.75
CA GLN A 315 24.39 -27.95 -0.43
C GLN A 315 23.70 -28.72 -1.58
N ARG A 316 24.00 -30.02 -1.73
CA ARG A 316 23.27 -30.90 -2.65
C ARG A 316 21.80 -31.08 -2.24
N GLN A 317 21.49 -31.35 -0.98
CA GLN A 317 20.10 -31.37 -0.49
C GLN A 317 19.36 -30.06 -0.81
N ARG A 318 19.94 -28.90 -0.47
CA ARG A 318 19.34 -27.57 -0.72
C ARG A 318 19.14 -27.30 -2.22
N LYS A 319 20.02 -27.82 -3.10
CA LYS A 319 19.82 -27.77 -4.55
C LYS A 319 18.60 -28.58 -4.99
N ILE A 320 18.44 -29.82 -4.49
CA ILE A 320 17.30 -30.68 -4.82
C ILE A 320 16.00 -30.08 -4.25
N GLU A 321 16.01 -29.51 -3.04
CA GLU A 321 14.85 -28.77 -2.47
C GLU A 321 14.42 -27.60 -3.37
N ARG A 322 15.36 -26.79 -3.88
CA ARG A 322 15.07 -25.72 -4.85
C ARG A 322 14.51 -26.26 -6.16
N ASP A 323 15.07 -27.34 -6.70
CA ASP A 323 14.57 -27.98 -7.92
C ASP A 323 13.13 -28.51 -7.76
N ILE A 324 12.79 -29.09 -6.59
CA ILE A 324 11.43 -29.55 -6.27
C ILE A 324 10.48 -28.36 -6.15
N ARG A 325 10.85 -27.30 -5.41
CA ARG A 325 10.04 -26.07 -5.30
C ARG A 325 9.72 -25.48 -6.66
N LYS A 326 10.75 -25.30 -7.50
CA LYS A 326 10.58 -24.76 -8.86
C LYS A 326 9.67 -25.66 -9.70
N ALA A 327 9.86 -26.98 -9.67
CA ALA A 327 9.01 -27.90 -10.43
C ALA A 327 7.54 -27.90 -9.97
N LYS A 328 7.25 -27.70 -8.68
CA LYS A 328 5.86 -27.57 -8.18
C LYS A 328 5.23 -26.22 -8.56
N ALA A 329 5.95 -25.10 -8.39
CA ALA A 329 5.45 -23.79 -8.79
C ALA A 329 5.10 -23.74 -10.29
N GLN A 330 5.93 -24.37 -11.13
CA GLN A 330 5.64 -24.53 -12.57
C GLN A 330 4.42 -25.44 -12.85
N ALA A 331 4.17 -26.48 -12.04
CA ALA A 331 2.96 -27.32 -12.15
C ALA A 331 1.67 -26.59 -11.71
N GLU A 332 1.79 -25.64 -10.78
CA GLU A 332 0.68 -24.83 -10.28
C GLU A 332 0.31 -23.73 -11.29
N LEU A 333 1.32 -23.00 -11.77
CA LEU A 333 1.19 -21.90 -12.72
C LEU A 333 0.98 -22.35 -14.18
N ALA A 334 1.06 -23.65 -14.50
CA ALA A 334 0.85 -24.18 -15.85
C ALA A 334 -0.51 -23.76 -16.45
N LEU A 335 -0.48 -23.22 -17.67
CA LEU A 335 -1.67 -22.86 -18.45
C LEU A 335 -2.32 -24.10 -19.06
N ASP A 336 -1.50 -25.06 -19.49
CA ASP A 336 -1.85 -26.29 -20.20
C ASP A 336 -1.88 -27.53 -19.27
N PRO A 337 -2.93 -28.39 -19.33
CA PRO A 337 -2.96 -29.68 -18.64
C PRO A 337 -1.76 -30.61 -18.92
N GLU A 338 -1.25 -30.68 -20.15
CA GLU A 338 -0.10 -31.53 -20.48
C GLU A 338 1.22 -30.94 -19.96
N ALA A 339 1.36 -29.62 -19.90
CA ALA A 339 2.44 -28.94 -19.18
C ALA A 339 2.38 -29.23 -17.68
N LYS A 340 1.18 -29.16 -17.07
CA LYS A 340 0.96 -29.54 -15.66
C LYS A 340 1.35 -30.99 -15.39
N LYS A 341 0.99 -31.91 -16.28
CA LYS A 341 1.37 -33.33 -16.25
C LYS A 341 2.88 -33.55 -16.38
N ARG A 342 3.54 -32.87 -17.31
CA ARG A 342 5.01 -32.85 -17.47
C ARG A 342 5.72 -32.34 -16.21
N TRP A 343 5.26 -31.23 -15.62
CA TRP A 343 5.84 -30.69 -14.39
C TRP A 343 5.60 -31.59 -13.18
N ASN A 344 4.42 -32.20 -13.04
CA ASN A 344 4.16 -33.21 -12.01
C ASN A 344 5.07 -34.45 -12.13
N ALA A 345 5.41 -34.88 -13.36
CA ALA A 345 6.41 -35.93 -13.57
C ALA A 345 7.82 -35.47 -13.14
N ARG A 346 8.19 -34.23 -13.42
CA ARG A 346 9.47 -33.62 -12.98
C ARG A 346 9.58 -33.53 -11.45
N VAL A 347 8.48 -33.18 -10.76
CA VAL A 347 8.38 -33.21 -9.29
C VAL A 347 8.64 -34.63 -8.75
N LYS A 348 7.98 -35.65 -9.30
CA LYS A 348 8.19 -37.05 -8.89
C LYS A 348 9.64 -37.50 -9.08
N ALA A 349 10.27 -37.14 -10.21
CA ALA A 349 11.67 -37.45 -10.48
C ALA A 349 12.63 -36.76 -9.49
N LYS A 350 12.43 -35.47 -9.19
CA LYS A 350 13.26 -34.75 -8.21
C LYS A 350 13.02 -35.20 -6.76
N GLN A 351 11.81 -35.66 -6.43
CA GLN A 351 11.54 -36.32 -5.16
C GLN A 351 12.11 -37.75 -5.08
N ALA A 352 12.47 -38.40 -6.20
CA ALA A 352 13.30 -39.60 -6.19
C ALA A 352 14.76 -39.23 -5.89
N GLU A 353 15.35 -38.30 -6.64
CA GLU A 353 16.73 -37.81 -6.40
C GLU A 353 16.96 -37.37 -4.93
N MET A 354 15.94 -36.77 -4.29
CA MET A 354 15.95 -36.45 -2.86
C MET A 354 16.07 -37.71 -1.97
N ARG A 355 15.27 -38.76 -2.21
CA ARG A 355 15.35 -40.01 -1.45
C ARG A 355 16.71 -40.69 -1.64
N ASP A 356 17.19 -40.73 -2.88
CA ASP A 356 18.45 -41.37 -3.23
C ASP A 356 19.63 -40.63 -2.58
N HIS A 357 19.58 -39.30 -2.54
CA HIS A 357 20.57 -38.49 -1.84
C HIS A 357 20.55 -38.70 -0.32
N LEU A 358 19.37 -38.77 0.32
CA LEU A 358 19.24 -39.02 1.75
C LEU A 358 19.65 -40.45 2.14
N ALA A 359 19.34 -41.45 1.32
CA ALA A 359 19.79 -42.83 1.51
C ALA A 359 21.32 -42.94 1.48
N ALA A 360 21.99 -42.13 0.64
CA ALA A 360 23.44 -42.03 0.60
C ALA A 360 24.05 -41.15 1.72
N ASN A 361 23.24 -40.43 2.52
CA ASN A 361 23.71 -39.48 3.53
C ASN A 361 22.88 -39.59 4.83
N PRO A 362 23.08 -40.63 5.66
CA PRO A 362 22.22 -40.93 6.82
C PRO A 362 22.12 -39.81 7.88
N GLY A 363 23.08 -38.89 7.93
CA GLY A 363 23.05 -37.72 8.82
C GLY A 363 22.15 -36.56 8.33
N LEU A 364 21.52 -36.66 7.16
CA LEU A 364 20.64 -35.63 6.61
C LEU A 364 19.15 -35.97 6.80
N LEU A 365 18.40 -34.97 7.28
CA LEU A 365 16.96 -35.09 7.47
C LEU A 365 16.18 -34.38 6.34
N ARG A 366 15.21 -35.09 5.76
CA ARG A 366 14.25 -34.51 4.80
C ARG A 366 13.39 -33.46 5.50
N GLN A 367 13.16 -32.32 4.84
CA GLN A 367 12.30 -31.26 5.38
C GLN A 367 11.17 -30.93 4.39
N PRO A 368 10.07 -31.71 4.37
CA PRO A 368 9.03 -31.61 3.33
C PRO A 368 8.35 -30.24 3.22
N HIS A 369 8.38 -29.42 4.27
CA HIS A 369 7.91 -28.03 4.20
C HIS A 369 8.69 -27.21 3.16
N ARG A 370 10.02 -27.40 3.05
CA ARG A 370 10.92 -26.70 2.10
C ARG A 370 10.71 -27.11 0.64
N GLU A 371 9.89 -28.12 0.38
CA GLU A 371 9.58 -28.60 -0.96
C GLU A 371 8.32 -27.96 -1.57
N GLN A 372 7.52 -27.21 -0.81
CA GLN A 372 6.22 -26.71 -1.29
C GLN A 372 6.36 -25.43 -2.16
N PRO A 373 5.37 -25.11 -3.02
CA PRO A 373 5.36 -23.86 -3.79
C PRO A 373 5.70 -22.64 -2.90
N GLY A 374 6.66 -21.84 -3.35
CA GLY A 374 7.15 -20.66 -2.63
C GLY A 374 7.82 -20.90 -1.26
N ALA A 375 7.86 -22.14 -0.73
CA ALA A 375 8.33 -22.37 0.63
C ALA A 375 9.78 -21.92 0.87
N SER A 376 10.07 -21.44 2.08
CA SER A 376 11.36 -20.90 2.49
C SER A 376 12.38 -21.99 2.87
N ASN A 377 13.65 -21.60 3.04
CA ASN A 377 14.63 -22.38 3.82
C ASN A 377 14.45 -22.20 5.35
N LEU A 378 13.39 -21.51 5.75
CA LEU A 378 12.86 -21.37 7.10
C LEU A 378 11.65 -22.30 7.24
N GLY A 379 11.33 -22.74 8.46
CA GLY A 379 10.15 -23.56 8.71
C GLY A 379 8.84 -22.85 8.32
N ARG A 380 7.75 -23.61 8.15
CA ARG A 380 6.41 -23.00 8.14
C ARG A 380 6.08 -22.62 9.60
N GLY A 381 6.47 -21.41 10.00
CA GLY A 381 6.06 -20.81 11.26
C GLY A 381 4.54 -20.74 11.39
N THR A 382 4.03 -20.46 12.59
CA THR A 382 2.59 -20.40 12.91
C THR A 382 1.82 -19.62 11.86
N ALA A 383 0.97 -20.33 11.13
CA ALA A 383 0.73 -20.01 9.74
C ALA A 383 -0.17 -18.77 9.53
N ALA A 384 0.27 -17.87 8.66
CA ALA A 384 -0.68 -17.08 7.88
C ALA A 384 -1.56 -18.05 7.07
N PRO A 385 -2.89 -17.88 7.05
CA PRO A 385 -3.79 -18.82 6.38
C PRO A 385 -3.50 -18.88 4.87
N GLU A 386 -3.48 -20.11 4.34
CA GLU A 386 -3.05 -20.39 2.97
C GLU A 386 -3.99 -19.70 1.95
N LEU A 387 -3.41 -18.90 1.04
CA LEU A 387 -4.15 -17.97 0.17
C LEU A 387 -4.89 -18.69 -0.97
N GLN A 388 -5.98 -19.39 -0.64
CA GLN A 388 -6.78 -20.12 -1.62
C GLN A 388 -7.47 -19.17 -2.60
N LEU A 389 -6.99 -19.19 -3.84
CA LEU A 389 -7.61 -18.51 -4.98
C LEU A 389 -8.95 -19.18 -5.34
N PRO A 390 -10.00 -18.41 -5.66
CA PRO A 390 -11.30 -18.98 -6.03
C PRO A 390 -11.18 -19.78 -7.35
N ALA A 391 -11.59 -21.05 -7.33
CA ALA A 391 -11.58 -21.86 -8.52
C ALA A 391 -12.63 -21.37 -9.54
N ALA A 392 -12.18 -21.03 -10.75
CA ALA A 392 -13.05 -20.57 -11.83
C ALA A 392 -14.17 -21.58 -12.12
N LYS A 393 -15.42 -21.20 -11.82
CA LYS A 393 -16.60 -22.04 -12.08
C LYS A 393 -16.78 -22.22 -13.59
N LYS A 394 -16.63 -23.46 -14.07
CA LYS A 394 -16.96 -23.81 -15.46
C LYS A 394 -18.46 -23.59 -15.68
N THR A 395 -18.83 -22.55 -16.42
CA THR A 395 -20.20 -22.35 -16.91
C THR A 395 -20.55 -23.48 -17.88
N ALA A 396 -21.42 -24.40 -17.45
CA ALA A 396 -21.87 -25.51 -18.27
C ALA A 396 -22.73 -24.99 -19.43
N ALA A 397 -22.27 -25.14 -20.66
CA ALA A 397 -23.04 -24.81 -21.85
C ALA A 397 -24.28 -25.71 -21.95
N LYS A 398 -25.49 -25.14 -21.81
CA LYS A 398 -26.73 -25.87 -22.07
C LYS A 398 -26.82 -26.18 -23.57
N LYS A 399 -26.90 -27.47 -23.89
CA LYS A 399 -26.98 -28.00 -25.25
C LYS A 399 -28.39 -27.74 -25.83
N ALA A 400 -28.50 -26.77 -26.73
CA ALA A 400 -29.71 -26.57 -27.54
C ALA A 400 -29.67 -27.46 -28.80
N ALA A 401 -30.84 -27.93 -29.25
CA ALA A 401 -31.00 -28.72 -30.47
C ALA A 401 -31.38 -27.81 -31.67
N PRO A 402 -31.07 -28.20 -32.92
CA PRO A 402 -31.22 -27.32 -34.09
C PRO A 402 -32.60 -27.42 -34.77
N PRO A 403 -33.10 -26.31 -35.36
CA PRO A 403 -34.06 -26.34 -36.46
C PRO A 403 -33.33 -26.54 -37.82
N ALA A 404 -34.10 -26.84 -38.88
CA ALA A 404 -33.58 -27.39 -40.13
C ALA A 404 -33.32 -26.36 -41.26
N ASN A 405 -32.69 -26.84 -42.34
CA ASN A 405 -32.31 -26.12 -43.56
C ASN A 405 -33.42 -25.26 -44.20
N THR A 406 -33.01 -24.13 -44.77
CA THR A 406 -33.44 -23.70 -46.12
C THR A 406 -32.34 -22.84 -46.76
N ALA A 407 -32.30 -22.76 -48.09
CA ALA A 407 -31.18 -22.18 -48.87
C ALA A 407 -31.67 -21.02 -49.78
N PRO A 408 -30.87 -20.43 -50.71
CA PRO A 408 -30.16 -19.19 -50.37
C PRO A 408 -30.27 -18.03 -51.40
N ALA A 409 -29.88 -16.82 -50.97
CA ALA A 409 -29.52 -15.66 -51.81
C ALA A 409 -30.69 -15.00 -52.61
N PRO A 410 -30.53 -13.80 -53.24
CA PRO A 410 -29.34 -12.95 -53.37
C PRO A 410 -29.52 -11.50 -52.83
N ALA A 411 -28.59 -10.60 -53.19
CA ALA A 411 -28.42 -9.26 -52.61
C ALA A 411 -29.03 -8.10 -53.43
N THR A 412 -29.21 -6.93 -52.81
CA THR A 412 -29.28 -5.61 -53.49
C THR A 412 -28.94 -4.46 -52.52
N GLN A 413 -28.44 -3.34 -53.06
CA GLN A 413 -28.23 -2.06 -52.34
C GLN A 413 -29.30 -1.01 -52.83
N PRO A 414 -29.16 0.31 -52.59
CA PRO A 414 -29.68 0.99 -51.40
C PRO A 414 -30.70 2.11 -51.72
N ALA A 415 -31.40 2.66 -50.72
CA ALA A 415 -32.37 3.75 -50.91
C ALA A 415 -32.33 4.85 -49.82
N LYS A 416 -32.81 6.05 -50.18
CA LYS A 416 -32.59 7.33 -49.48
C LYS A 416 -33.63 7.69 -48.41
N ALA A 417 -33.15 8.41 -47.39
CA ALA A 417 -33.70 9.60 -46.70
C ALA A 417 -35.23 9.87 -46.62
N ALA A 418 -35.65 10.31 -45.41
CA ALA A 418 -36.85 11.13 -45.18
C ALA A 418 -36.60 12.15 -44.05
N GLN A 419 -37.32 13.29 -44.05
CA GLN A 419 -37.23 14.36 -43.05
C GLN A 419 -38.41 14.30 -42.04
N PRO A 420 -38.30 14.89 -40.84
CA PRO A 420 -39.36 14.86 -39.82
C PRO A 420 -40.52 15.83 -40.08
N ALA A 421 -41.69 15.55 -39.49
CA ALA A 421 -42.91 16.35 -39.59
C ALA A 421 -43.22 17.18 -38.32
N LYS A 422 -44.08 18.19 -38.46
CA LYS A 422 -44.28 19.31 -37.51
C LYS A 422 -45.20 18.99 -36.31
N ALA A 423 -44.99 19.74 -35.22
CA ALA A 423 -45.97 20.00 -34.15
C ALA A 423 -47.00 21.10 -34.59
N THR A 424 -47.97 21.59 -33.82
CA THR A 424 -48.29 21.45 -32.37
C THR A 424 -49.82 21.19 -32.20
N PRO A 425 -50.74 21.95 -31.51
CA PRO A 425 -50.69 23.06 -30.54
C PRO A 425 -51.52 22.86 -29.24
N ALA A 426 -51.55 23.91 -28.40
CA ALA A 426 -52.52 24.22 -27.32
C ALA A 426 -52.40 23.45 -25.98
N LYS A 427 -52.70 24.04 -24.80
CA LYS A 427 -53.15 25.42 -24.48
C LYS A 427 -52.59 25.87 -23.11
N ALA A 428 -52.51 27.18 -22.85
CA ALA A 428 -51.94 27.75 -21.62
C ALA A 428 -52.77 28.91 -21.02
N ALA A 429 -52.56 29.22 -19.74
CA ALA A 429 -52.82 30.50 -19.05
C ALA A 429 -52.32 30.43 -17.58
N PRO A 430 -52.05 31.54 -16.85
CA PRO A 430 -51.87 32.93 -17.30
C PRO A 430 -50.48 33.53 -16.95
N GLN A 431 -50.20 34.74 -17.43
CA GLN A 431 -49.03 35.57 -17.06
C GLN A 431 -49.46 36.85 -16.31
N PRO A 432 -48.59 37.47 -15.48
CA PRO A 432 -48.69 38.86 -15.06
C PRO A 432 -48.12 39.84 -16.11
N ALA A 433 -48.36 41.14 -15.92
CA ALA A 433 -48.13 42.23 -16.89
C ALA A 433 -46.63 42.67 -17.04
N PRO A 434 -46.27 43.37 -18.14
CA PRO A 434 -44.87 43.69 -18.47
C PRO A 434 -44.31 44.92 -17.76
N ALA A 435 -42.98 44.94 -17.60
CA ALA A 435 -42.15 46.12 -17.31
C ALA A 435 -41.56 46.69 -18.63
N PRO A 436 -41.00 47.92 -18.63
CA PRO A 436 -40.70 48.67 -19.86
C PRO A 436 -39.54 48.10 -20.68
N GLU A 437 -39.46 48.54 -21.94
CA GLU A 437 -38.36 48.22 -22.86
C GLU A 437 -37.00 48.69 -22.29
N PRO A 438 -35.93 47.87 -22.43
CA PRO A 438 -34.57 48.37 -22.22
C PRO A 438 -34.19 49.33 -23.35
N GLU A 439 -33.54 50.44 -23.01
CA GLU A 439 -33.01 51.39 -23.99
C GLU A 439 -32.02 50.72 -24.96
N ALA A 440 -31.90 51.28 -26.16
CA ALA A 440 -30.90 50.84 -27.14
C ALA A 440 -29.48 50.90 -26.52
N PRO A 441 -28.61 49.92 -26.80
CA PRO A 441 -27.28 49.88 -26.21
C PRO A 441 -26.48 51.16 -26.58
N PRO A 442 -25.74 51.75 -25.64
CA PRO A 442 -24.92 52.92 -25.93
C PRO A 442 -23.84 52.61 -26.97
N ALA A 443 -23.42 53.63 -27.71
CA ALA A 443 -22.39 53.52 -28.75
C ALA A 443 -21.09 52.92 -28.19
N PRO A 444 -20.32 52.15 -28.98
CA PRO A 444 -19.16 51.42 -28.50
C PRO A 444 -18.06 52.37 -27.99
N THR A 445 -17.78 52.31 -26.69
CA THR A 445 -16.67 53.03 -26.07
C THR A 445 -15.38 52.22 -26.14
N GLY A 446 -14.34 52.79 -26.77
CA GLY A 446 -13.00 52.20 -26.92
C GLY A 446 -12.64 51.86 -28.36
N VAL A 447 -11.48 51.23 -28.54
CA VAL A 447 -10.96 50.86 -29.89
C VAL A 447 -11.77 49.69 -30.48
N GLU A 448 -12.20 49.83 -31.73
CA GLU A 448 -12.86 48.76 -32.48
C GLU A 448 -11.91 47.58 -32.76
N ALA A 449 -12.44 46.37 -32.90
CA ALA A 449 -11.65 45.21 -33.27
C ALA A 449 -11.33 45.27 -34.78
N GLY A 450 -10.06 45.07 -35.14
CA GLY A 450 -9.58 45.08 -36.53
C GLY A 450 -8.55 46.18 -36.83
N ASP A 451 -8.85 47.44 -36.51
CA ASP A 451 -7.96 48.58 -36.77
C ASP A 451 -7.51 49.29 -35.49
N PHE A 452 -6.19 49.36 -35.29
CA PHE A 452 -5.54 50.05 -34.18
C PHE A 452 -4.78 51.32 -34.64
N SER A 453 -5.01 51.81 -35.86
CA SER A 453 -4.38 53.03 -36.42
C SER A 453 -4.55 54.28 -35.54
N GLN A 454 -5.65 54.36 -34.79
CA GLN A 454 -6.00 55.51 -33.94
C GLN A 454 -5.32 55.49 -32.55
N LEU A 455 -4.50 54.49 -32.25
CA LEU A 455 -3.82 54.36 -30.95
C LEU A 455 -2.53 55.19 -30.89
N ARG A 456 -2.43 56.09 -29.91
CA ARG A 456 -1.22 56.89 -29.64
C ARG A 456 -0.37 56.21 -28.57
N ARG A 457 0.94 56.03 -28.81
CA ARG A 457 1.86 55.52 -27.79
C ARG A 457 2.05 56.54 -26.66
N VAL A 458 1.85 56.12 -25.40
CA VAL A 458 1.95 56.99 -24.21
C VAL A 458 2.86 56.43 -23.10
N GLY A 459 3.34 55.19 -23.21
CA GLY A 459 4.21 54.58 -22.20
C GLY A 459 5.22 53.57 -22.76
N PRO A 460 6.08 53.02 -21.88
CA PRO A 460 7.17 52.13 -22.25
C PRO A 460 6.68 50.77 -22.76
N GLN A 461 7.61 49.99 -23.32
CA GLN A 461 7.42 48.57 -23.61
C GLN A 461 7.54 47.75 -22.31
N GLY A 462 6.71 46.70 -22.17
CA GLY A 462 6.85 45.63 -21.18
C GLY A 462 7.00 44.26 -21.85
N GLY A 463 7.61 43.31 -21.16
CA GLY A 463 7.82 41.96 -21.68
C GLY A 463 8.73 41.87 -22.91
N SER A 464 8.79 40.69 -23.53
CA SER A 464 9.76 40.35 -24.57
C SER A 464 9.32 40.63 -26.01
N ASN A 465 8.02 40.78 -26.28
CA ASN A 465 7.50 41.10 -27.60
C ASN A 465 7.45 42.63 -27.82
N PRO A 466 7.68 43.14 -29.05
CA PRO A 466 7.57 44.57 -29.35
C PRO A 466 6.18 45.11 -28.99
N GLY A 467 6.12 46.22 -28.25
CA GLY A 467 4.86 46.69 -27.68
C GLY A 467 4.98 47.94 -26.80
N GLY A 468 3.91 48.24 -26.08
CA GLY A 468 3.88 49.26 -25.05
C GLY A 468 2.48 49.70 -24.64
N ILE A 469 2.42 50.75 -23.82
CA ILE A 469 1.14 51.36 -23.43
C ILE A 469 0.74 52.40 -24.48
N TYR A 470 -0.48 52.24 -25.00
CA TYR A 470 -1.14 53.12 -25.94
C TYR A 470 -2.43 53.69 -25.35
N GLU A 471 -2.88 54.80 -25.91
CA GLU A 471 -4.08 55.54 -25.51
C GLU A 471 -4.97 55.75 -26.73
N ALA A 472 -6.26 55.49 -26.56
CA ALA A 472 -7.28 55.65 -27.59
C ALA A 472 -7.89 57.06 -27.56
N PRO A 473 -8.60 57.50 -28.63
CA PRO A 473 -9.19 58.84 -28.69
C PRO A 473 -10.23 59.16 -27.60
N ASP A 474 -10.77 58.15 -26.92
CA ASP A 474 -11.67 58.27 -25.76
C ASP A 474 -10.93 58.39 -24.41
N GLY A 475 -9.59 58.31 -24.41
CA GLY A 475 -8.74 58.28 -23.22
C GLY A 475 -8.54 56.88 -22.62
N THR A 476 -9.14 55.81 -23.18
CA THR A 476 -8.94 54.45 -22.68
C THR A 476 -7.52 53.97 -22.99
N ARG A 477 -6.81 53.46 -21.97
CA ARG A 477 -5.43 52.96 -22.10
C ARG A 477 -5.40 51.45 -22.36
N TYR A 478 -4.56 51.04 -23.30
CA TYR A 478 -4.37 49.66 -23.74
C TYR A 478 -2.89 49.28 -23.77
N TYR A 479 -2.57 48.05 -23.35
CA TYR A 479 -1.28 47.44 -23.58
C TYR A 479 -1.33 46.73 -24.92
N VAL A 480 -0.52 47.16 -25.88
CA VAL A 480 -0.49 46.57 -27.23
C VAL A 480 0.83 45.86 -27.45
N LYS A 481 0.78 44.61 -27.88
CA LYS A 481 1.95 43.82 -28.28
C LYS A 481 1.78 43.24 -29.69
N ALA A 482 2.86 43.29 -30.46
CA ALA A 482 2.95 42.68 -31.78
C ALA A 482 3.16 41.16 -31.64
N GLN A 483 2.40 40.40 -32.43
CA GLN A 483 2.34 38.94 -32.36
C GLN A 483 3.02 38.30 -33.57
N ARG A 484 3.74 37.21 -33.33
CA ARG A 484 4.50 36.49 -34.37
C ARG A 484 3.65 35.91 -35.50
N SER A 485 2.37 35.64 -35.24
CA SER A 485 1.43 35.08 -36.22
C SER A 485 -0.03 35.35 -35.83
N GLU A 486 -0.92 35.22 -36.80
CA GLU A 486 -2.37 35.26 -36.57
C GLU A 486 -2.83 34.21 -35.55
N ALA A 487 -2.32 32.98 -35.67
CA ALA A 487 -2.65 31.88 -34.77
C ALA A 487 -2.22 32.19 -33.32
N HIS A 488 -1.08 32.86 -33.11
CA HIS A 488 -0.65 33.26 -31.78
C HIS A 488 -1.58 34.33 -31.17
N ALA A 489 -1.97 35.34 -31.97
CA ALA A 489 -2.90 36.37 -31.54
C ALA A 489 -4.29 35.79 -31.17
N ARG A 490 -4.85 34.94 -32.05
CA ARG A 490 -6.14 34.25 -31.81
C ARG A 490 -6.07 33.30 -30.60
N ASN A 491 -4.96 32.60 -30.39
CA ASN A 491 -4.74 31.72 -29.23
C ASN A 491 -4.79 32.49 -27.91
N GLU A 492 -4.20 33.68 -27.84
CA GLU A 492 -4.27 34.53 -26.65
C GLU A 492 -5.70 35.01 -26.37
N ALA A 493 -6.44 35.43 -27.41
CA ALA A 493 -7.84 35.85 -27.30
C ALA A 493 -8.78 34.72 -26.84
N VAL A 494 -8.67 33.52 -27.43
CA VAL A 494 -9.42 32.32 -26.99
C VAL A 494 -9.10 31.98 -25.53
N THR A 495 -7.82 32.05 -25.15
CA THR A 495 -7.41 31.77 -23.76
C THR A 495 -8.08 32.76 -22.78
N ALA A 496 -8.06 34.06 -23.09
CA ALA A 496 -8.72 35.07 -22.28
C ALA A 496 -10.25 34.92 -22.26
N ALA A 497 -10.88 34.48 -23.35
CA ALA A 497 -12.31 34.16 -23.38
C ALA A 497 -12.65 32.97 -22.47
N LEU A 498 -11.89 31.87 -22.56
CA LEU A 498 -12.12 30.66 -21.75
C LEU A 498 -11.88 30.90 -20.24
N TYR A 499 -10.90 31.73 -19.86
CA TYR A 499 -10.75 32.15 -18.46
C TYR A 499 -11.92 33.01 -17.97
N ARG A 500 -12.39 33.98 -18.77
CA ARG A 500 -13.54 34.84 -18.41
C ARG A 500 -14.83 34.04 -18.26
N GLU A 501 -15.13 33.12 -19.18
CA GLU A 501 -16.27 32.19 -19.12
C GLU A 501 -16.23 31.35 -17.83
N ALA A 502 -15.04 30.90 -17.42
CA ALA A 502 -14.83 30.13 -16.19
C ALA A 502 -14.85 30.97 -14.89
N GLY A 503 -15.13 32.28 -14.98
CA GLY A 503 -15.17 33.19 -13.83
C GLY A 503 -13.80 33.49 -13.22
N ILE A 504 -12.74 33.53 -14.03
CA ILE A 504 -11.42 34.02 -13.63
C ILE A 504 -11.20 35.42 -14.21
N ASP A 505 -10.77 36.33 -13.35
CA ASP A 505 -10.38 37.69 -13.72
C ASP A 505 -9.18 37.68 -14.67
N VAL A 506 -9.46 37.96 -15.95
CA VAL A 506 -8.50 38.17 -17.03
C VAL A 506 -8.97 39.35 -17.87
N PRO A 507 -8.10 40.32 -18.21
CA PRO A 507 -8.44 41.42 -19.10
C PRO A 507 -8.97 40.96 -20.48
N GLU A 508 -9.77 41.80 -21.12
CA GLU A 508 -10.18 41.56 -22.51
C GLU A 508 -9.01 41.76 -23.48
N VAL A 509 -8.76 40.75 -24.32
CA VAL A 509 -7.78 40.75 -25.39
C VAL A 509 -8.49 41.01 -26.72
N ARG A 510 -8.25 42.17 -27.34
CA ARG A 510 -8.79 42.54 -28.67
C ARG A 510 -7.76 42.27 -29.76
N LEU A 511 -8.23 41.85 -30.94
CA LEU A 511 -7.41 41.61 -32.13
C LEU A 511 -7.45 42.82 -33.07
N GLY A 512 -6.31 43.16 -33.68
CA GLY A 512 -6.21 44.25 -34.66
C GLY A 512 -4.87 44.33 -35.38
N ARG A 513 -4.69 45.39 -36.18
CA ARG A 513 -3.48 45.68 -36.96
C ARG A 513 -3.21 47.18 -37.01
N GLY A 514 -2.08 47.60 -37.58
CA GLY A 514 -1.83 48.99 -37.97
C GLY A 514 -1.54 49.96 -36.82
N THR A 515 -1.23 49.46 -35.62
CA THR A 515 -0.81 50.32 -34.50
C THR A 515 0.46 51.11 -34.86
N PRO A 516 0.48 52.44 -34.70
CA PRO A 516 1.68 53.25 -34.86
C PRO A 516 2.88 52.72 -34.05
N ASP A 517 4.09 52.97 -34.54
CA ASP A 517 5.37 52.58 -33.94
C ASP A 517 5.60 51.06 -33.72
N LEU A 518 4.72 50.17 -34.20
CA LEU A 518 4.91 48.72 -34.21
C LEU A 518 5.09 48.16 -35.65
N PRO A 519 5.73 46.98 -35.81
CA PRO A 519 5.89 46.36 -37.13
C PRO A 519 4.54 45.92 -37.74
N ASP A 520 4.40 46.01 -39.06
CA ASP A 520 3.22 45.49 -39.77
C ASP A 520 3.00 43.99 -39.47
N GLY A 521 1.81 43.64 -38.97
CA GLY A 521 1.53 42.27 -38.54
C GLY A 521 0.15 42.08 -37.92
N HIS A 522 0.11 41.32 -36.82
CA HIS A 522 -1.07 41.04 -36.01
C HIS A 522 -0.80 41.52 -34.59
N HIS A 523 -1.69 42.33 -34.03
CA HIS A 523 -1.51 42.89 -32.69
C HIS A 523 -2.63 42.42 -31.76
N THR A 524 -2.30 42.22 -30.48
CA THR A 524 -3.30 42.13 -29.41
C THR A 524 -3.27 43.41 -28.58
N ALA A 525 -4.44 43.97 -28.31
CA ALA A 525 -4.63 45.12 -27.42
C ALA A 525 -5.44 44.72 -26.19
N THR A 526 -4.86 44.94 -25.01
CA THR A 526 -5.42 44.52 -23.72
C THR A 526 -5.65 45.74 -22.84
N ARG A 527 -6.87 45.99 -22.37
CA ARG A 527 -7.18 47.21 -21.59
C ARG A 527 -6.38 47.24 -20.27
N LEU A 528 -5.75 48.36 -19.94
CA LEU A 528 -5.12 48.56 -18.63
C LEU A 528 -6.18 48.67 -17.53
N LEU A 529 -5.82 48.17 -16.34
CA LEU A 529 -6.57 48.37 -15.10
C LEU A 529 -5.89 49.51 -14.34
N ASP A 530 -6.58 50.64 -14.19
CA ASP A 530 -5.97 51.90 -13.72
C ASP A 530 -5.53 51.88 -12.24
N ASP A 531 -5.95 50.88 -11.46
CA ASP A 531 -5.62 50.64 -10.05
C ASP A 531 -4.70 49.42 -9.81
N ALA A 532 -4.14 48.82 -10.87
CA ALA A 532 -3.34 47.60 -10.77
C ALA A 532 -2.00 47.77 -10.04
N SER A 533 -1.67 46.79 -9.21
CA SER A 533 -0.38 46.64 -8.50
C SER A 533 0.18 45.23 -8.71
N PRO A 534 1.51 45.03 -8.83
CA PRO A 534 2.07 43.72 -9.15
C PRO A 534 1.95 42.71 -7.99
N LEU A 535 1.68 41.45 -8.32
CA LEU A 535 1.92 40.33 -7.40
C LEU A 535 3.43 40.26 -7.11
N ASN A 536 3.80 40.01 -5.86
CA ASN A 536 5.20 39.92 -5.42
C ASN A 536 5.29 39.13 -4.11
N ASP A 537 6.50 38.77 -3.69
CA ASP A 537 6.76 37.97 -2.49
C ASP A 537 6.13 38.55 -1.20
N GLY A 538 5.94 39.88 -1.12
CA GLY A 538 5.32 40.54 0.03
C GLY A 538 3.78 40.48 0.09
N ASN A 539 3.09 40.14 -1.02
CA ASN A 539 1.63 40.01 -1.07
C ASN A 539 1.14 38.64 -1.59
N LEU A 540 2.06 37.74 -1.96
CA LEU A 540 1.77 36.41 -2.49
C LEU A 540 0.97 35.53 -1.52
N ALA A 541 1.25 35.61 -0.22
CA ALA A 541 0.59 34.79 0.80
C ALA A 541 -0.93 35.03 0.82
N ASP A 542 -1.33 36.30 0.91
CA ASP A 542 -2.73 36.73 0.94
C ASP A 542 -3.50 36.34 -0.34
N ARG A 543 -2.79 36.23 -1.47
CA ARG A 543 -3.34 35.90 -2.78
C ARG A 543 -3.25 34.43 -3.17
N THR A 544 -2.54 33.60 -2.40
CA THR A 544 -2.34 32.18 -2.72
C THR A 544 -3.67 31.42 -2.78
N ALA A 545 -4.57 31.63 -1.82
CA ALA A 545 -5.90 31.00 -1.80
C ALA A 545 -6.85 31.49 -2.93
N GLU A 546 -6.55 32.65 -3.52
CA GLU A 546 -7.28 33.21 -4.66
C GLU A 546 -6.77 32.59 -5.97
N LEU A 547 -5.44 32.61 -6.18
CA LEU A 547 -4.77 32.02 -7.34
C LEU A 547 -5.10 30.53 -7.50
N ARG A 548 -5.04 29.76 -6.39
CA ARG A 548 -5.37 28.33 -6.34
C ARG A 548 -6.76 27.98 -6.87
N ARG A 549 -7.73 28.90 -6.82
CA ARG A 549 -9.08 28.68 -7.38
C ARG A 549 -9.06 28.48 -8.89
N GLY A 550 -8.12 29.12 -9.59
CA GLY A 550 -7.95 29.00 -11.04
C GLY A 550 -7.07 27.83 -11.47
N PHE A 551 -6.39 27.15 -10.56
CA PHE A 551 -5.39 26.10 -10.87
C PHE A 551 -5.89 25.02 -11.84
N GLY A 552 -7.16 24.60 -11.72
CA GLY A 552 -7.75 23.60 -12.62
C GLY A 552 -7.80 24.08 -14.07
N LEU A 553 -8.04 25.38 -14.29
CA LEU A 553 -8.09 26.04 -15.59
C LEU A 553 -6.68 26.30 -16.12
N ASP A 554 -5.74 26.68 -15.24
CA ASP A 554 -4.33 26.84 -15.60
C ASP A 554 -3.73 25.51 -16.10
N ALA A 555 -4.06 24.41 -15.42
CA ALA A 555 -3.70 23.07 -15.87
C ALA A 555 -4.43 22.69 -17.17
N TRP A 556 -5.75 22.86 -17.24
CA TRP A 556 -6.57 22.53 -18.41
C TRP A 556 -6.11 23.25 -19.69
N LEU A 557 -5.96 24.58 -19.64
CA LEU A 557 -5.46 25.42 -20.72
C LEU A 557 -3.95 25.26 -20.94
N GLY A 558 -3.25 24.55 -20.05
CA GLY A 558 -1.81 24.30 -20.13
C GLY A 558 -0.99 25.58 -20.04
N ASN A 559 -1.38 26.52 -19.17
CA ASN A 559 -0.68 27.79 -18.97
C ASN A 559 0.59 27.56 -18.15
N TRP A 560 1.71 27.37 -18.85
CA TRP A 560 3.00 27.04 -18.22
C TRP A 560 3.67 28.23 -17.51
N ASP A 561 3.18 29.45 -17.74
CA ASP A 561 3.80 30.71 -17.28
C ASP A 561 2.81 31.56 -16.46
N VAL A 562 1.78 30.93 -15.89
CA VAL A 562 0.62 31.57 -15.21
C VAL A 562 0.97 32.61 -14.15
N VAL A 563 2.13 32.49 -13.49
CA VAL A 563 2.63 33.46 -12.50
C VAL A 563 3.81 34.30 -13.00
N GLY A 564 4.42 33.97 -14.14
CA GLY A 564 5.66 34.59 -14.59
C GLY A 564 6.90 34.13 -13.80
N LEU A 565 8.07 34.64 -14.19
CA LEU A 565 9.33 34.29 -13.52
C LEU A 565 9.51 35.07 -12.21
N ASP A 566 9.07 36.34 -12.18
CA ASP A 566 9.26 37.29 -11.09
C ASP A 566 7.92 37.71 -10.44
N LEU A 567 6.89 36.85 -10.57
CA LEU A 567 5.48 37.09 -10.19
C LEU A 567 4.75 38.15 -11.05
N ASP A 568 5.32 38.49 -12.20
CA ASP A 568 4.96 39.60 -13.07
C ASP A 568 3.72 39.38 -13.95
N ASN A 569 3.34 38.12 -14.25
CA ASN A 569 2.17 37.82 -15.08
C ASN A 569 0.81 37.95 -14.33
N VAL A 570 0.81 38.38 -13.07
CA VAL A 570 -0.39 38.61 -12.25
C VAL A 570 -0.36 39.99 -11.61
N VAL A 571 -1.49 40.70 -11.65
CA VAL A 571 -1.69 41.97 -10.93
C VAL A 571 -2.88 41.90 -9.98
N ILE A 572 -2.86 42.74 -8.96
CA ILE A 572 -3.93 42.95 -8.00
C ILE A 572 -4.64 44.26 -8.34
N SER A 573 -5.93 44.18 -8.70
CA SER A 573 -6.82 45.30 -9.05
C SER A 573 -8.23 45.01 -8.52
N GLY A 574 -8.94 46.03 -8.03
CA GLY A 574 -10.25 45.87 -7.38
C GLY A 574 -10.22 44.96 -6.14
N GLY A 575 -9.03 44.79 -5.54
CA GLY A 575 -8.79 43.84 -4.46
C GLY A 575 -8.82 42.36 -4.86
N ARG A 576 -8.71 42.02 -6.16
CA ARG A 576 -8.66 40.65 -6.72
C ARG A 576 -7.41 40.41 -7.58
N ALA A 577 -7.05 39.14 -7.81
CA ALA A 577 -5.87 38.73 -8.58
C ALA A 577 -6.20 38.41 -10.05
N HIS A 578 -5.80 39.30 -10.96
CA HIS A 578 -6.00 39.20 -12.41
C HIS A 578 -4.77 38.56 -13.08
N ARG A 579 -4.96 37.54 -13.94
CA ARG A 579 -3.87 37.05 -14.82
C ARG A 579 -3.79 38.00 -16.01
N ILE A 580 -2.62 38.60 -16.28
CA ILE A 580 -2.48 39.64 -17.32
C ILE A 580 -1.74 39.19 -18.58
N ASP A 581 -0.86 38.19 -18.49
CA ASP A 581 -0.40 37.47 -19.68
C ASP A 581 -0.88 36.01 -19.64
N VAL A 582 -1.43 35.57 -20.76
CA VAL A 582 -1.96 34.22 -20.96
C VAL A 582 -1.38 33.56 -22.22
N GLY A 583 -0.41 34.19 -22.90
CA GLY A 583 0.28 33.66 -24.08
C GLY A 583 1.10 32.39 -23.81
N GLY A 584 1.36 32.06 -22.54
CA GLY A 584 1.89 30.77 -22.10
C GLY A 584 0.94 29.57 -22.26
N SER A 585 -0.26 29.76 -22.80
CA SER A 585 -1.37 28.78 -22.80
C SER A 585 -1.66 28.17 -24.17
N LEU A 586 -2.46 27.10 -24.16
CA LEU A 586 -2.89 26.33 -25.33
C LEU A 586 -1.67 25.89 -26.16
N ARG A 587 -1.69 26.09 -27.49
CA ARG A 587 -0.68 25.54 -28.41
C ARG A 587 0.69 26.23 -28.32
N PHE A 588 0.82 27.38 -27.63
CA PHE A 588 2.04 28.17 -27.60
C PHE A 588 2.62 28.36 -26.19
N ARG A 589 3.89 28.75 -26.14
CA ARG A 589 4.66 29.17 -24.96
C ARG A 589 4.73 30.70 -24.95
N ALA A 590 5.03 31.32 -23.80
CA ALA A 590 5.01 32.79 -23.63
C ALA A 590 5.82 33.60 -24.67
N GLN A 591 6.85 33.00 -25.27
CA GLN A 591 7.66 33.63 -26.34
C GLN A 591 7.09 33.43 -27.77
N GLY A 592 5.90 32.84 -27.93
CA GLY A 592 5.28 32.54 -29.23
C GLY A 592 5.79 31.28 -29.94
N GLU A 593 6.58 30.44 -29.26
CA GLU A 593 7.00 29.12 -29.77
C GLU A 593 5.90 28.07 -29.55
N PRO A 594 5.64 27.15 -30.50
CA PRO A 594 4.66 26.09 -30.31
C PRO A 594 5.13 25.04 -29.28
N LYS A 595 4.20 24.50 -28.49
CA LYS A 595 4.44 23.38 -27.56
C LYS A 595 4.57 22.02 -28.26
N GLY A 596 4.02 21.90 -29.47
CA GLY A 596 3.95 20.63 -30.20
C GLY A 596 3.28 19.53 -29.37
N ALA A 597 3.80 18.32 -29.43
CA ALA A 597 3.26 17.13 -28.73
C ALA A 597 3.25 17.23 -27.19
N ALA A 598 3.79 18.28 -26.59
CA ALA A 598 3.68 18.52 -25.15
C ALA A 598 2.31 19.10 -24.72
N PHE A 599 1.53 19.66 -25.66
CA PHE A 599 0.12 20.02 -25.44
C PHE A 599 -0.79 19.06 -26.20
N GLY A 600 -1.50 18.20 -25.47
CA GLY A 600 -2.39 17.19 -26.02
C GLY A 600 -3.39 16.69 -24.98
N ASN A 601 -4.11 15.61 -25.30
CA ASN A 601 -5.34 15.19 -24.62
C ASN A 601 -5.21 14.88 -23.12
N THR A 602 -4.01 14.61 -22.60
CA THR A 602 -3.75 14.36 -21.17
C THR A 602 -3.21 15.60 -20.48
N VAL A 603 -3.73 15.95 -19.30
CA VAL A 603 -3.33 17.13 -18.53
C VAL A 603 -2.22 16.79 -17.53
N GLU A 604 -1.00 16.71 -18.05
CA GLU A 604 0.22 16.56 -17.23
C GLU A 604 0.51 17.80 -16.37
N GLU A 605 -0.01 18.97 -16.76
CA GLU A 605 0.09 20.22 -15.99
C GLU A 605 -0.56 20.14 -14.61
N PHE A 606 -1.54 19.25 -14.42
CA PHE A 606 -2.13 18.96 -13.12
C PHE A 606 -1.10 18.42 -12.10
N HIS A 607 0.03 17.92 -12.59
CA HIS A 607 1.20 17.54 -11.80
C HIS A 607 2.38 18.51 -11.95
N SER A 608 2.77 18.89 -13.18
CA SER A 608 4.00 19.65 -13.39
C SER A 608 3.97 21.07 -12.82
N LEU A 609 2.82 21.75 -12.83
CA LEU A 609 2.66 23.08 -12.21
C LEU A 609 2.72 23.06 -10.67
N ARG A 610 2.73 21.86 -10.07
CA ARG A 610 2.84 21.63 -8.61
C ARG A 610 4.15 20.97 -8.21
N ASP A 611 5.03 20.67 -9.18
CA ASP A 611 6.31 20.02 -8.99
C ASP A 611 7.43 21.08 -8.95
N PRO A 612 8.08 21.34 -7.79
CA PRO A 612 9.13 22.34 -7.68
C PRO A 612 10.35 22.07 -8.59
N SER A 613 10.53 20.84 -9.07
CA SER A 613 11.60 20.49 -10.01
C SER A 613 11.28 20.79 -11.47
N ARG A 614 10.01 21.09 -11.80
CA ARG A 614 9.54 21.37 -13.17
C ARG A 614 9.06 22.80 -13.37
N ALA A 615 8.33 23.36 -12.40
CA ALA A 615 7.78 24.71 -12.46
C ALA A 615 7.93 25.40 -11.09
N PRO A 616 9.17 25.75 -10.68
CA PRO A 616 9.44 26.21 -9.31
C PRO A 616 8.58 27.40 -8.89
N GLN A 617 8.36 28.40 -9.75
CA GLN A 617 7.50 29.55 -9.48
C GLN A 617 6.04 29.14 -9.23
N ALA A 618 5.44 28.38 -10.15
CA ALA A 618 4.06 27.91 -10.01
C ALA A 618 3.89 27.00 -8.78
N ALA A 619 4.88 26.16 -8.48
CA ALA A 619 4.87 25.27 -7.33
C ALA A 619 4.91 26.02 -5.98
N ARG A 620 5.43 27.27 -5.90
CA ARG A 620 5.29 28.12 -4.70
C ARG A 620 3.82 28.36 -4.32
N VAL A 621 2.95 28.49 -5.33
CA VAL A 621 1.52 28.75 -5.15
C VAL A 621 0.74 27.44 -5.03
N PHE A 622 0.93 26.52 -5.98
CA PHE A 622 0.08 25.34 -6.17
C PHE A 622 0.63 24.05 -5.56
N GLY A 623 1.93 23.97 -5.25
CA GLY A 623 2.57 22.75 -4.75
C GLY A 623 2.00 22.25 -3.43
N GLY A 624 1.62 23.18 -2.54
CA GLY A 624 0.97 22.91 -1.27
C GLY A 624 -0.57 22.89 -1.30
N MET A 625 -1.19 22.54 -2.44
CA MET A 625 -2.66 22.40 -2.53
C MET A 625 -3.16 21.08 -1.94
N ASP A 626 -4.16 21.15 -1.06
CA ASP A 626 -4.81 19.97 -0.46
C ASP A 626 -5.89 19.35 -1.37
N ARG A 627 -6.46 18.21 -0.94
CA ARG A 627 -7.47 17.46 -1.70
C ARG A 627 -8.75 18.27 -1.96
N SER A 628 -9.18 19.10 -1.00
CA SER A 628 -10.36 19.95 -1.11
C SER A 628 -10.13 21.14 -2.05
N GLU A 629 -8.95 21.75 -1.99
CA GLU A 629 -8.55 22.82 -2.93
C GLU A 629 -8.46 22.31 -4.37
N LEU A 630 -7.91 21.10 -4.55
CA LEU A 630 -7.84 20.45 -5.87
C LEU A 630 -9.23 20.10 -6.42
N VAL A 631 -10.17 19.65 -5.58
CA VAL A 631 -11.57 19.46 -5.99
C VAL A 631 -12.18 20.81 -6.40
N ALA A 632 -12.13 21.83 -5.55
CA ALA A 632 -12.72 23.14 -5.80
C ALA A 632 -12.12 23.87 -7.02
N ALA A 633 -10.88 23.56 -7.41
CA ALA A 633 -10.24 24.05 -8.63
C ALA A 633 -10.74 23.32 -9.89
N LEU A 634 -10.91 21.99 -9.84
CA LEU A 634 -11.45 21.22 -10.98
C LEU A 634 -12.96 21.41 -11.18
N GLU A 635 -13.72 21.72 -10.13
CA GLU A 635 -15.15 22.05 -10.21
C GLU A 635 -15.47 23.33 -11.00
N ARG A 636 -14.46 24.12 -11.39
CA ARG A 636 -14.63 25.20 -12.37
C ARG A 636 -14.55 24.67 -13.80
N VAL A 637 -13.62 23.75 -14.06
CA VAL A 637 -13.47 23.07 -15.36
C VAL A 637 -14.71 22.22 -15.68
N GLU A 638 -15.38 21.69 -14.66
CA GLU A 638 -16.66 20.95 -14.78
C GLU A 638 -17.87 21.81 -15.17
N ARG A 639 -17.81 23.14 -15.00
CA ARG A 639 -18.93 24.04 -15.32
C ARG A 639 -18.91 24.60 -16.74
N ILE A 640 -17.81 24.41 -17.46
CA ILE A 640 -17.68 24.85 -18.85
C ILE A 640 -18.29 23.78 -19.73
N ASP A 641 -19.36 24.11 -20.45
CA ASP A 641 -20.00 23.15 -21.34
C ASP A 641 -19.16 22.87 -22.61
N PRO A 642 -19.05 21.61 -23.09
CA PRO A 642 -18.34 21.28 -24.32
C PRO A 642 -18.77 22.10 -25.55
N ASP A 643 -20.07 22.39 -25.72
CA ASP A 643 -20.56 23.20 -26.83
C ASP A 643 -20.10 24.66 -26.70
N THR A 644 -19.90 25.14 -25.46
CA THR A 644 -19.32 26.46 -25.18
C THR A 644 -17.82 26.51 -25.47
N ILE A 645 -17.06 25.43 -25.24
CA ILE A 645 -15.65 25.32 -25.65
C ILE A 645 -15.56 25.46 -27.18
N SER A 646 -16.31 24.65 -27.92
CA SER A 646 -16.32 24.66 -29.39
C SER A 646 -16.78 26.00 -29.94
N ARG A 647 -17.83 26.60 -29.37
CA ARG A 647 -18.31 27.94 -29.74
C ARG A 647 -17.22 29.01 -29.59
N ILE A 648 -16.55 29.07 -28.43
CA ILE A 648 -15.51 30.09 -28.17
C ILE A 648 -14.30 29.91 -29.10
N VAL A 649 -13.89 28.67 -29.40
CA VAL A 649 -12.81 28.37 -30.36
C VAL A 649 -13.19 28.85 -31.77
N ALA A 650 -14.42 28.56 -32.22
CA ALA A 650 -14.91 28.93 -33.54
C ALA A 650 -15.15 30.45 -33.70
N GLU A 651 -15.71 31.13 -32.69
CA GLU A 651 -15.95 32.59 -32.68
C GLU A 651 -14.66 33.41 -32.90
N HIS A 652 -13.52 32.89 -32.43
CA HIS A 652 -12.21 33.52 -32.61
C HIS A 652 -11.41 32.96 -33.81
N GLY A 653 -12.02 32.06 -34.59
CA GLY A 653 -11.43 31.51 -35.81
C GLY A 653 -10.20 30.62 -35.58
N LEU A 654 -10.23 29.76 -34.56
CA LEU A 654 -9.32 28.62 -34.47
C LEU A 654 -10.02 27.33 -34.90
N ASP A 655 -9.24 26.30 -35.22
CA ASP A 655 -9.71 25.03 -35.78
C ASP A 655 -10.35 24.07 -34.74
N ASP A 656 -11.22 23.19 -35.23
CA ASP A 656 -11.96 22.22 -34.42
C ASP A 656 -11.03 21.23 -33.67
N ASP A 657 -9.85 20.90 -34.23
CA ASP A 657 -8.84 20.07 -33.55
C ASP A 657 -8.43 20.67 -32.18
N LEU A 658 -8.51 21.99 -32.00
CA LEU A 658 -8.25 22.65 -30.72
C LEU A 658 -9.42 22.47 -29.74
N ALA A 659 -10.66 22.55 -30.21
CA ALA A 659 -11.85 22.29 -29.40
C ALA A 659 -11.87 20.83 -28.93
N ASP A 660 -11.66 19.88 -29.84
CA ASP A 660 -11.54 18.44 -29.51
C ASP A 660 -10.40 18.18 -28.51
N THR A 661 -9.24 18.83 -28.67
CA THR A 661 -8.13 18.73 -27.71
C THR A 661 -8.54 19.26 -26.32
N LEU A 662 -9.26 20.38 -26.26
CA LEU A 662 -9.70 20.99 -25.00
C LEU A 662 -10.78 20.15 -24.30
N ILE A 663 -11.74 19.59 -25.04
CA ILE A 663 -12.77 18.69 -24.52
C ILE A 663 -12.13 17.39 -24.02
N ALA A 664 -11.16 16.82 -24.75
CA ALA A 664 -10.41 15.65 -24.29
C ALA A 664 -9.63 15.92 -22.99
N ARG A 665 -8.98 17.09 -22.88
CA ARG A 665 -8.28 17.55 -21.66
C ARG A 665 -9.24 17.80 -20.50
N GLN A 666 -10.45 18.28 -20.76
CA GLN A 666 -11.51 18.42 -19.76
C GLN A 666 -11.91 17.03 -19.23
N ILE A 667 -12.12 16.03 -20.10
CA ILE A 667 -12.50 14.67 -19.71
C ILE A 667 -11.46 14.00 -18.80
N ASP A 668 -10.15 14.14 -19.09
CA ASP A 668 -9.07 13.64 -18.21
C ASP A 668 -9.12 14.29 -16.81
N LEU A 669 -9.42 15.59 -16.73
CA LEU A 669 -9.59 16.30 -15.47
C LEU A 669 -10.87 15.89 -14.71
N LEU A 670 -11.96 15.58 -15.40
CA LEU A 670 -13.20 15.10 -14.77
C LEU A 670 -13.06 13.69 -14.20
N ASP A 671 -12.34 12.79 -14.89
CA ASP A 671 -11.98 11.47 -14.37
C ASP A 671 -11.08 11.57 -13.12
N ARG A 672 -10.18 12.57 -13.07
CA ARG A 672 -9.39 12.91 -11.86
C ARG A 672 -10.27 13.49 -10.74
N LEU A 673 -11.20 14.39 -11.04
CA LEU A 673 -12.16 14.96 -10.10
C LEU A 673 -13.05 13.88 -9.46
N GLY A 674 -13.54 12.92 -10.26
CA GLY A 674 -14.30 11.77 -9.77
C GLY A 674 -13.54 10.95 -8.72
N ARG A 675 -12.24 10.67 -8.96
CA ARG A 675 -11.36 10.01 -7.97
C ARG A 675 -11.17 10.85 -6.71
N LEU A 676 -10.95 12.17 -6.84
CA LEU A 676 -10.72 13.06 -5.70
C LEU A 676 -11.97 13.22 -4.82
N ARG A 677 -13.15 13.38 -5.42
CA ARG A 677 -14.44 13.38 -4.71
C ARG A 677 -14.68 12.08 -3.95
N GLN A 678 -14.45 10.93 -4.58
CA GLN A 678 -14.56 9.64 -3.89
C GLN A 678 -13.63 9.57 -2.67
N GLN A 679 -12.37 10.02 -2.79
CA GLN A 679 -11.44 10.06 -1.64
C GLN A 679 -11.92 11.02 -0.54
N ALA A 680 -12.37 12.23 -0.87
CA ALA A 680 -12.85 13.22 0.10
C ALA A 680 -14.08 12.72 0.87
N THR A 681 -15.05 12.09 0.20
CA THR A 681 -16.23 11.49 0.88
C THR A 681 -15.82 10.36 1.83
N ARG A 682 -14.83 9.55 1.46
CA ARG A 682 -14.30 8.46 2.31
C ARG A 682 -13.58 9.02 3.55
N GLU A 683 -12.83 10.09 3.38
CA GLU A 683 -12.10 10.82 4.41
C GLU A 683 -13.04 11.52 5.41
N GLN A 684 -14.06 12.23 4.94
CA GLN A 684 -15.11 12.81 5.80
C GLN A 684 -15.92 11.72 6.53
N ALA A 685 -16.25 10.61 5.86
CA ALA A 685 -16.93 9.49 6.50
C ALA A 685 -16.05 8.79 7.56
N TRP A 686 -14.73 8.78 7.39
CA TRP A 686 -13.77 8.30 8.39
C TRP A 686 -13.68 9.26 9.59
N GLN A 687 -13.55 10.57 9.36
CA GLN A 687 -13.55 11.58 10.43
C GLN A 687 -14.84 11.55 11.26
N ARG A 688 -16.01 11.44 10.63
CA ARG A 688 -17.30 11.29 11.35
C ARG A 688 -17.37 10.00 12.19
N ARG A 689 -16.75 8.90 11.73
CA ARG A 689 -16.66 7.64 12.49
C ARG A 689 -15.70 7.73 13.67
N GLN A 690 -14.58 8.44 13.54
CA GLN A 690 -13.71 8.74 14.69
C GLN A 690 -14.41 9.63 15.73
N ALA A 691 -15.13 10.67 15.30
CA ALA A 691 -15.89 11.53 16.20
C ALA A 691 -16.96 10.76 16.99
N ALA A 692 -17.67 9.83 16.35
CA ALA A 692 -18.62 8.94 17.03
C ALA A 692 -17.93 8.00 18.04
N SER A 693 -16.82 7.36 17.64
CA SER A 693 -16.08 6.41 18.48
C SER A 693 -15.56 7.01 19.79
N LEU A 694 -15.22 8.31 19.80
CA LEU A 694 -14.80 9.01 21.02
C LEU A 694 -15.95 9.18 22.03
N THR A 695 -17.19 9.36 21.55
CA THR A 695 -18.39 9.34 22.41
C THR A 695 -18.67 7.95 22.98
N ASP A 696 -18.54 6.90 22.17
CA ASP A 696 -18.77 5.51 22.61
C ASP A 696 -17.73 5.07 23.65
N GLN A 697 -16.45 5.45 23.48
CA GLN A 697 -15.39 5.18 24.46
C GLN A 697 -15.64 5.92 25.79
N ALA A 698 -16.03 7.20 25.74
CA ALA A 698 -16.40 7.95 26.95
C ALA A 698 -17.65 7.40 27.64
N ALA A 699 -18.60 6.83 26.89
CA ALA A 699 -19.74 6.12 27.46
C ALA A 699 -19.30 4.81 28.13
N LEU A 700 -18.39 4.04 27.51
CA LEU A 700 -17.86 2.79 28.05
C LEU A 700 -17.03 2.98 29.33
N ASP A 701 -16.21 4.03 29.42
CA ASP A 701 -15.47 4.36 30.65
C ASP A 701 -16.39 4.86 31.78
N SER A 702 -17.69 5.11 31.51
CA SER A 702 -18.71 5.34 32.54
C SER A 702 -19.43 4.06 33.03
N VAL A 703 -19.28 2.93 32.33
CA VAL A 703 -19.95 1.66 32.67
C VAL A 703 -19.33 1.02 33.91
N ARG A 704 -20.06 1.08 35.03
CA ARG A 704 -19.67 0.33 36.24
C ARG A 704 -19.94 -1.17 36.09
N PHE A 705 -18.91 -1.93 35.71
CA PHE A 705 -18.88 -3.38 35.92
C PHE A 705 -19.10 -3.71 37.41
N ARG A 706 -19.92 -4.72 37.71
CA ARG A 706 -20.36 -5.03 39.08
C ARG A 706 -19.27 -5.80 39.85
N ARG A 707 -18.35 -5.09 40.52
CA ARG A 707 -17.25 -5.68 41.29
C ARG A 707 -17.68 -6.40 42.58
N GLU A 708 -18.15 -7.64 42.47
CA GLU A 708 -18.41 -8.55 43.61
C GLU A 708 -17.31 -9.64 43.77
N HIS A 709 -16.04 -9.28 43.53
CA HIS A 709 -14.90 -10.21 43.62
C HIS A 709 -14.60 -10.75 45.04
N ALA A 710 -15.29 -10.27 46.08
CA ALA A 710 -14.92 -10.48 47.48
C ALA A 710 -15.29 -11.87 48.07
N GLN A 711 -15.94 -12.77 47.33
CA GLN A 711 -16.45 -14.05 47.87
C GLN A 711 -16.06 -15.33 47.13
N LEU A 712 -15.14 -15.28 46.15
CA LEU A 712 -14.51 -16.49 45.61
C LEU A 712 -13.51 -17.06 46.63
N ARG A 713 -14.02 -17.85 47.58
CA ARG A 713 -13.25 -18.40 48.72
C ARG A 713 -12.07 -19.28 48.26
N PRO A 714 -10.93 -19.25 48.98
CA PRO A 714 -9.86 -20.23 48.78
C PRO A 714 -10.32 -21.65 49.18
N THR A 715 -9.62 -22.65 48.65
CA THR A 715 -9.93 -24.08 48.86
C THR A 715 -9.78 -24.55 50.32
N PRO A 716 -10.48 -25.62 50.72
CA PRO A 716 -10.42 -26.13 52.10
C PRO A 716 -9.03 -26.68 52.49
N PRO A 717 -8.73 -26.81 53.81
CA PRO A 717 -7.48 -27.40 54.28
C PRO A 717 -7.32 -28.86 53.82
N GLY A 718 -6.15 -29.20 53.25
CA GLY A 718 -5.79 -30.59 52.89
C GLY A 718 -5.86 -30.95 51.39
N TRP A 719 -5.79 -29.98 50.47
CA TRP A 719 -5.94 -30.23 49.03
C TRP A 719 -4.62 -30.18 48.20
N ASN A 720 -4.62 -30.84 47.05
CA ASN A 720 -3.43 -31.14 46.22
C ASN A 720 -3.35 -30.19 44.99
N PRO A 721 -2.21 -29.49 44.73
CA PRO A 721 -2.12 -28.42 43.72
C PRO A 721 -2.46 -28.75 42.25
N GLY A 722 -2.54 -30.01 41.85
CA GLY A 722 -2.48 -30.40 40.43
C GLY A 722 -3.75 -30.31 39.57
N ARG A 723 -4.88 -29.73 40.04
CA ARG A 723 -6.20 -29.94 39.37
C ARG A 723 -7.22 -28.81 39.28
N VAL A 724 -6.89 -27.54 39.54
CA VAL A 724 -7.82 -26.41 39.31
C VAL A 724 -7.11 -25.29 38.55
N VAL A 725 -7.76 -24.80 37.48
CA VAL A 725 -7.44 -23.53 36.82
C VAL A 725 -8.32 -22.46 37.46
N ARG A 726 -7.78 -21.32 37.89
CA ARG A 726 -8.61 -20.23 38.41
C ARG A 726 -9.24 -19.44 37.27
N ALA A 727 -10.35 -18.76 37.54
CA ALA A 727 -10.99 -17.80 36.63
C ALA A 727 -9.98 -16.84 35.95
N THR A 728 -9.07 -16.26 36.73
CA THR A 728 -8.00 -15.37 36.23
C THR A 728 -6.97 -16.10 35.36
N ASP A 729 -6.62 -17.34 35.72
CA ASP A 729 -5.63 -18.13 34.98
C ASP A 729 -6.21 -18.53 33.60
N ALA A 730 -7.50 -18.92 33.54
CA ALA A 730 -8.19 -19.27 32.30
C ALA A 730 -8.32 -18.08 31.32
N LEU A 731 -8.50 -16.85 31.84
CA LEU A 731 -8.48 -15.62 31.03
C LEU A 731 -7.07 -15.34 30.48
N ASN A 732 -6.04 -15.46 31.31
CA ASN A 732 -4.65 -15.27 30.90
C ASN A 732 -4.23 -16.31 29.83
N ASP A 733 -4.62 -17.58 29.99
CA ASP A 733 -4.37 -18.64 29.01
C ASP A 733 -5.10 -18.35 27.68
N TYR A 734 -6.34 -17.85 27.72
CA TYR A 734 -7.11 -17.46 26.53
C TYR A 734 -6.34 -16.40 25.72
N GLN A 735 -5.85 -15.35 26.39
CA GLN A 735 -5.01 -14.31 25.77
C GLN A 735 -3.66 -14.87 25.28
N GLY A 736 -3.03 -15.80 26.02
CA GLY A 736 -1.77 -16.48 25.69
C GLY A 736 -1.80 -17.41 24.46
N GLY A 737 -2.82 -17.33 23.61
CA GLY A 737 -2.99 -18.11 22.38
C GLY A 737 -3.97 -19.28 22.50
N VAL A 738 -4.38 -19.67 23.72
CA VAL A 738 -5.24 -20.84 23.94
C VAL A 738 -6.69 -20.58 23.47
N HIS A 739 -7.07 -19.32 23.20
CA HIS A 739 -8.31 -18.98 22.49
C HIS A 739 -8.51 -19.76 21.18
N THR A 740 -7.43 -20.10 20.46
CA THR A 740 -7.53 -20.87 19.21
C THR A 740 -7.92 -22.32 19.47
N LEU A 741 -7.46 -22.91 20.57
CA LEU A 741 -7.87 -24.25 21.01
C LEU A 741 -9.33 -24.25 21.50
N ILE A 742 -9.68 -23.32 22.39
CA ILE A 742 -11.02 -23.22 23.02
C ILE A 742 -12.08 -22.90 21.97
N ASN A 743 -11.88 -21.86 21.16
CA ASN A 743 -12.85 -21.50 20.12
C ASN A 743 -12.89 -22.52 18.97
N GLY A 744 -11.79 -23.25 18.75
CA GLY A 744 -11.72 -24.36 17.79
C GLY A 744 -12.57 -25.55 18.23
N HIS A 745 -12.39 -26.02 19.48
CA HIS A 745 -13.23 -27.01 20.14
C HIS A 745 -14.73 -26.61 20.07
N LEU A 746 -15.08 -25.39 20.51
CA LEU A 746 -16.46 -24.91 20.56
C LEU A 746 -17.14 -24.80 19.18
N ARG A 747 -16.40 -24.45 18.11
CA ARG A 747 -16.97 -24.37 16.75
C ARG A 747 -16.95 -25.70 15.97
N THR A 748 -16.16 -26.69 16.40
CA THR A 748 -16.07 -27.99 15.70
C THR A 748 -16.72 -29.15 16.47
N ASN A 749 -17.02 -28.96 17.76
CA ASN A 749 -17.52 -29.98 18.67
C ASN A 749 -16.63 -31.25 18.74
N LEU A 750 -15.31 -31.07 18.55
CA LEU A 750 -14.30 -32.12 18.71
C LEU A 750 -13.83 -32.17 20.18
N PRO A 751 -13.92 -33.31 20.89
CA PRO A 751 -13.65 -33.37 22.33
C PRO A 751 -12.19 -33.08 22.66
N ASP A 752 -11.96 -32.25 23.68
CA ASP A 752 -10.64 -31.90 24.23
C ASP A 752 -10.76 -31.55 25.72
N ALA A 753 -10.23 -32.42 26.57
CA ALA A 753 -10.33 -32.31 28.03
C ALA A 753 -9.56 -31.14 28.66
N THR A 754 -8.89 -30.30 27.86
CA THR A 754 -8.30 -29.01 28.28
C THR A 754 -9.17 -27.84 27.82
N ALA A 755 -9.64 -27.85 26.58
CA ALA A 755 -10.61 -26.88 26.09
C ALA A 755 -11.91 -26.89 26.90
N GLU A 756 -12.45 -28.08 27.21
CA GLU A 756 -13.66 -28.26 28.03
C GLU A 756 -13.49 -27.64 29.43
N ARG A 757 -12.34 -27.87 30.05
CA ARG A 757 -12.00 -27.39 31.41
C ARG A 757 -11.83 -25.87 31.45
N LEU A 758 -11.19 -25.29 30.44
CA LEU A 758 -11.01 -23.84 30.30
C LEU A 758 -12.32 -23.14 29.92
N THR A 759 -13.16 -23.79 29.10
CA THR A 759 -14.51 -23.30 28.76
C THR A 759 -15.36 -23.14 30.00
N ALA A 760 -15.43 -24.15 30.88
CA ALA A 760 -16.19 -24.06 32.12
C ALA A 760 -15.73 -22.91 33.03
N ALA A 761 -14.41 -22.72 33.18
CA ALA A 761 -13.85 -21.62 33.97
C ALA A 761 -14.13 -20.22 33.37
N LEU A 762 -14.29 -20.13 32.04
CA LEU A 762 -14.71 -18.90 31.35
C LEU A 762 -16.22 -18.67 31.43
N ASP A 763 -17.03 -19.72 31.43
CA ASP A 763 -18.48 -19.62 31.67
C ASP A 763 -18.78 -19.08 33.07
N ASP A 764 -18.05 -19.55 34.11
CA ASP A 764 -18.13 -19.03 35.47
C ASP A 764 -17.76 -17.52 35.56
N VAL A 765 -16.74 -17.09 34.81
CA VAL A 765 -16.37 -15.66 34.68
C VAL A 765 -17.51 -14.86 34.05
N MET A 766 -18.07 -15.34 32.95
CA MET A 766 -19.15 -14.65 32.25
C MET A 766 -20.42 -14.59 33.10
N ALA A 767 -20.74 -15.64 33.86
CA ALA A 767 -21.86 -15.66 34.80
C ALA A 767 -21.71 -14.60 35.91
N ALA A 768 -20.49 -14.36 36.40
CA ALA A 768 -20.20 -13.33 37.39
C ALA A 768 -20.19 -11.89 36.80
N SER A 769 -19.74 -11.72 35.54
CA SER A 769 -19.60 -10.41 34.89
C SER A 769 -20.69 -10.14 33.86
N ARG A 770 -21.76 -9.44 34.26
CA ARG A 770 -22.88 -9.03 33.40
C ARG A 770 -22.88 -7.52 33.13
N LEU A 771 -23.19 -7.12 31.89
CA LEU A 771 -23.32 -5.70 31.51
C LEU A 771 -24.42 -4.97 32.31
N ALA A 772 -24.11 -3.77 32.79
CA ALA A 772 -25.03 -2.96 33.60
C ALA A 772 -26.06 -2.16 32.77
N GLN A 773 -25.74 -1.89 31.51
CA GLN A 773 -26.52 -1.16 30.50
C GLN A 773 -26.16 -1.71 29.11
N ASP A 774 -26.84 -1.23 28.07
CA ASP A 774 -26.51 -1.59 26.69
C ASP A 774 -25.16 -0.99 26.28
N VAL A 775 -24.39 -1.73 25.47
CA VAL A 775 -23.03 -1.36 25.06
C VAL A 775 -22.85 -1.60 23.57
N THR A 776 -22.27 -0.63 22.87
CA THR A 776 -21.76 -0.83 21.50
C THR A 776 -20.34 -1.36 21.56
N ALA A 777 -20.04 -2.41 20.80
CA ALA A 777 -18.70 -2.95 20.64
C ALA A 777 -18.40 -3.25 19.16
N HIS A 778 -17.12 -3.26 18.78
CA HIS A 778 -16.68 -3.45 17.40
C HIS A 778 -15.91 -4.75 17.21
N ARG A 779 -16.12 -5.43 16.08
CA ARG A 779 -15.44 -6.70 15.74
C ARG A 779 -14.93 -6.70 14.31
N GLY A 780 -13.61 -6.74 14.17
CA GLY A 780 -12.93 -6.96 12.89
C GLY A 780 -12.85 -8.44 12.53
N VAL A 781 -13.27 -8.78 11.31
CA VAL A 781 -13.29 -10.14 10.80
C VAL A 781 -12.52 -10.20 9.48
N ARG A 782 -11.49 -11.05 9.42
CA ARG A 782 -10.61 -11.19 8.24
C ARG A 782 -11.31 -11.82 7.03
N ASP A 783 -12.28 -12.68 7.28
CA ASP A 783 -13.08 -13.35 6.24
C ASP A 783 -14.48 -13.62 6.77
N ALA A 784 -15.47 -12.86 6.29
CA ALA A 784 -16.87 -12.99 6.69
C ALA A 784 -17.43 -14.42 6.52
N ARG A 785 -16.87 -15.20 5.59
CA ARG A 785 -17.25 -16.60 5.35
C ARG A 785 -16.88 -17.51 6.52
N SER A 786 -15.99 -17.09 7.43
CA SER A 786 -15.74 -17.80 8.69
C SER A 786 -16.84 -17.60 9.75
N VAL A 787 -17.79 -16.68 9.52
CA VAL A 787 -18.97 -16.44 10.37
C VAL A 787 -20.24 -16.92 9.67
N PHE A 788 -20.43 -16.51 8.41
CA PHE A 788 -21.67 -16.76 7.66
C PHE A 788 -21.61 -17.94 6.70
N GLY A 789 -20.45 -18.60 6.56
CA GLY A 789 -20.28 -19.77 5.69
C GLY A 789 -20.71 -19.49 4.24
N ALA A 790 -21.62 -20.33 3.75
CA ALA A 790 -22.20 -20.23 2.41
C ALA A 790 -23.37 -19.23 2.28
N ALA A 791 -23.84 -18.64 3.38
CA ALA A 791 -24.86 -17.57 3.35
C ALA A 791 -24.25 -16.18 3.06
N TRP A 792 -22.93 -16.03 3.22
CA TRP A 792 -22.20 -14.86 2.74
C TRP A 792 -22.34 -14.73 1.23
N ASN A 793 -22.76 -13.54 0.78
CA ASN A 793 -22.98 -13.25 -0.62
C ASN A 793 -22.61 -11.79 -0.93
N ASP A 794 -22.37 -11.48 -2.20
CA ASP A 794 -21.89 -10.16 -2.62
C ASP A 794 -23.02 -9.10 -2.74
N LEU A 795 -24.28 -9.46 -2.46
CA LEU A 795 -25.43 -8.56 -2.30
C LEU A 795 -25.65 -8.26 -0.81
N ASP A 796 -26.75 -7.57 -0.46
CA ASP A 796 -27.15 -7.23 0.92
C ASP A 796 -27.27 -8.47 1.84
N VAL A 797 -26.75 -8.40 3.07
CA VAL A 797 -26.89 -9.43 4.13
C VAL A 797 -27.78 -9.01 5.32
N THR A 798 -28.54 -7.92 5.20
CA THR A 798 -29.52 -7.49 6.21
C THR A 798 -30.55 -8.58 6.50
N GLY A 799 -30.90 -8.77 7.77
CA GLY A 799 -31.81 -9.80 8.26
C GLY A 799 -31.19 -11.20 8.43
N LEU A 800 -29.90 -11.39 8.09
CA LEU A 800 -29.21 -12.67 8.26
C LEU A 800 -28.97 -12.96 9.75
N GLU A 801 -29.35 -14.16 10.20
CA GLU A 801 -29.15 -14.65 11.57
C GLU A 801 -28.11 -15.77 11.67
N TRP A 802 -27.41 -15.84 12.81
CA TRP A 802 -26.55 -16.96 13.18
C TRP A 802 -26.47 -17.16 14.71
N ARG A 803 -25.87 -18.27 15.14
CA ARG A 803 -25.56 -18.55 16.55
C ARG A 803 -24.07 -18.86 16.67
N GLU A 804 -23.34 -18.03 17.41
CA GLU A 804 -21.90 -18.17 17.61
C GLU A 804 -21.64 -19.04 18.85
N GLN A 805 -21.03 -20.21 18.66
CA GLN A 805 -20.88 -21.21 19.71
C GLN A 805 -19.62 -20.99 20.57
N ALA A 806 -18.70 -20.14 20.11
CA ALA A 806 -17.47 -19.77 20.83
C ALA A 806 -17.59 -18.40 21.54
N PHE A 807 -16.60 -18.09 22.39
CA PHE A 807 -16.47 -16.75 22.98
C PHE A 807 -16.05 -15.73 21.90
N VAL A 808 -16.41 -14.46 22.11
CA VAL A 808 -16.34 -13.43 21.06
C VAL A 808 -15.53 -12.22 21.53
N SER A 809 -14.26 -12.17 21.12
CA SER A 809 -13.44 -10.96 21.23
C SER A 809 -14.01 -9.81 20.41
N THR A 810 -14.16 -8.66 21.04
CA THR A 810 -14.55 -7.37 20.46
C THR A 810 -13.72 -6.26 21.09
N SER A 811 -13.76 -5.03 20.59
CA SER A 811 -13.14 -3.87 21.22
C SER A 811 -14.15 -2.74 21.41
N ALA A 812 -13.92 -1.91 22.42
CA ALA A 812 -14.56 -0.60 22.54
C ALA A 812 -14.26 0.31 21.34
N ASP A 813 -13.12 0.10 20.66
CA ASP A 813 -12.59 1.00 19.65
C ASP A 813 -12.74 0.44 18.22
N VAL A 814 -13.37 1.21 17.35
CA VAL A 814 -13.51 0.86 15.93
C VAL A 814 -12.17 0.77 15.20
N ARG A 815 -11.14 1.52 15.63
CA ARG A 815 -9.79 1.51 15.05
C ARG A 815 -9.13 0.15 15.21
N VAL A 816 -9.22 -0.43 16.41
CA VAL A 816 -8.73 -1.78 16.71
C VAL A 816 -9.47 -2.81 15.83
N ALA A 817 -10.78 -2.66 15.68
CA ALA A 817 -11.56 -3.52 14.78
C ALA A 817 -11.20 -3.34 13.28
N ASP A 818 -10.90 -2.13 12.82
CA ASP A 818 -10.39 -1.84 11.48
C ASP A 818 -9.07 -2.60 11.21
N GLU A 819 -8.14 -2.64 12.16
CA GLU A 819 -6.85 -3.35 12.03
C GLU A 819 -7.01 -4.87 11.89
N PHE A 820 -8.02 -5.47 12.53
CA PHE A 820 -8.28 -6.91 12.39
C PHE A 820 -8.98 -7.27 11.06
N ALA A 821 -9.67 -6.34 10.39
CA ALA A 821 -10.47 -6.58 9.19
C ALA A 821 -9.64 -6.58 7.87
N ILE A 822 -8.58 -7.40 7.79
CA ILE A 822 -7.55 -7.31 6.73
C ILE A 822 -7.30 -8.60 5.92
N GLY A 823 -8.37 -9.30 5.50
CA GLY A 823 -8.29 -10.57 4.77
C GLY A 823 -8.97 -10.61 3.39
N VAL A 824 -9.73 -11.68 3.09
CA VAL A 824 -10.20 -12.03 1.73
C VAL A 824 -11.64 -11.57 1.47
N ALA A 825 -12.50 -11.65 2.48
CA ALA A 825 -13.82 -10.99 2.50
C ALA A 825 -13.90 -10.21 3.82
N PRO A 826 -13.12 -9.12 3.98
CA PRO A 826 -13.00 -8.45 5.25
C PRO A 826 -14.30 -7.75 5.64
N LEU A 827 -14.61 -7.80 6.93
CA LEU A 827 -15.88 -7.38 7.49
C LEU A 827 -15.66 -6.72 8.85
N ILE A 828 -16.41 -5.66 9.13
CA ILE A 828 -16.51 -5.06 10.46
C ILE A 828 -17.96 -5.10 10.90
N MET A 829 -18.16 -5.62 12.10
CA MET A 829 -19.45 -5.59 12.80
C MET A 829 -19.41 -4.45 13.82
N ARG A 830 -20.44 -3.60 13.82
CA ARG A 830 -20.84 -2.83 15.01
C ARG A 830 -21.91 -3.64 15.73
N MET A 831 -21.61 -4.11 16.92
CA MET A 831 -22.43 -5.03 17.70
C MET A 831 -23.08 -4.28 18.86
N VAL A 832 -24.41 -4.30 18.93
CA VAL A 832 -25.16 -3.80 20.08
C VAL A 832 -25.36 -4.97 21.05
N LEU A 833 -24.80 -4.83 22.24
CA LEU A 833 -24.83 -5.81 23.32
C LEU A 833 -25.87 -5.37 24.37
N PRO A 834 -26.96 -6.12 24.60
CA PRO A 834 -27.98 -5.73 25.56
C PRO A 834 -27.48 -5.87 27.00
N ARG A 835 -28.00 -5.01 27.88
CA ARG A 835 -27.86 -5.07 29.33
C ARG A 835 -28.13 -6.49 29.85
N GLY A 836 -27.23 -7.01 30.70
CA GLY A 836 -27.32 -8.35 31.25
C GLY A 836 -26.54 -9.42 30.48
N THR A 837 -26.07 -9.13 29.26
CA THR A 837 -25.12 -10.00 28.53
C THR A 837 -23.87 -10.24 29.38
N GLY A 838 -23.36 -11.49 29.35
CA GLY A 838 -22.06 -11.84 29.93
C GLY A 838 -20.91 -11.27 29.11
N ALA A 839 -20.13 -10.39 29.72
CA ALA A 839 -18.98 -9.78 29.09
C ALA A 839 -17.94 -9.30 30.12
N VAL A 840 -16.66 -9.30 29.75
CA VAL A 840 -15.56 -8.79 30.57
C VAL A 840 -14.61 -7.93 29.74
N ARG A 841 -14.29 -6.72 30.22
CA ARG A 841 -13.19 -5.90 29.68
C ARG A 841 -11.88 -6.48 30.21
N LEU A 842 -11.01 -6.94 29.30
CA LEU A 842 -9.83 -7.71 29.70
C LEU A 842 -8.74 -6.85 30.36
N SER A 843 -8.64 -5.57 30.00
CA SER A 843 -7.68 -4.64 30.63
C SER A 843 -8.00 -4.34 32.11
N ASP A 844 -9.26 -4.51 32.52
CA ASP A 844 -9.69 -4.24 33.90
C ASP A 844 -9.19 -5.27 34.92
N MET A 845 -8.83 -6.47 34.45
CA MET A 845 -8.49 -7.63 35.28
C MET A 845 -7.00 -7.72 35.65
N ALA A 846 -6.14 -6.90 35.02
CA ALA A 846 -4.73 -6.82 35.36
C ALA A 846 -4.48 -5.92 36.59
N PRO A 847 -3.65 -6.35 37.57
CA PRO A 847 -3.23 -5.51 38.69
C PRO A 847 -2.63 -4.19 38.21
N GLN A 848 -2.98 -3.06 38.86
CA GLN A 848 -2.55 -1.73 38.41
C GLN A 848 -1.03 -1.56 38.36
N ASP A 849 -0.30 -2.29 39.22
CA ASP A 849 1.17 -2.39 39.26
C ASP A 849 1.79 -3.24 38.11
N ARG A 850 0.96 -3.85 37.26
CA ARG A 850 1.39 -4.77 36.18
C ARG A 850 0.64 -4.60 34.86
N ARG A 851 -0.06 -3.49 34.64
CA ARG A 851 -0.71 -3.20 33.34
C ARG A 851 0.31 -2.77 32.28
N PRO A 852 0.58 -3.56 31.22
CA PRO A 852 1.23 -3.04 30.03
C PRO A 852 0.27 -2.08 29.31
N LEU A 853 0.78 -0.92 28.87
CA LEU A 853 0.02 0.15 28.21
C LEU A 853 -0.89 -0.33 27.08
N ALA A 854 -0.40 -1.28 26.27
CA ALA A 854 -1.13 -1.85 25.12
C ALA A 854 -2.51 -2.44 25.47
N LEU A 855 -2.74 -2.93 26.70
CA LEU A 855 -4.06 -3.48 27.07
C LEU A 855 -5.15 -2.41 27.20
N ASP A 856 -4.80 -1.21 27.65
CA ASP A 856 -5.74 -0.09 27.71
C ASP A 856 -5.89 0.61 26.34
N GLU A 857 -4.95 0.38 25.40
CA GLU A 857 -5.06 0.80 23.98
C GLU A 857 -5.94 -0.14 23.14
N GLU A 858 -5.86 -1.47 23.33
CA GLU A 858 -6.70 -2.45 22.60
C GLU A 858 -8.17 -2.46 23.06
N ALA A 859 -8.42 -2.09 24.31
CA ALA A 859 -9.76 -2.00 24.94
C ALA A 859 -10.65 -3.23 24.69
N GLU A 860 -10.07 -4.43 24.76
CA GLU A 860 -10.76 -5.68 24.41
C GLU A 860 -11.89 -6.02 25.40
N ILE A 861 -13.08 -6.30 24.84
CA ILE A 861 -14.27 -6.80 25.52
C ILE A 861 -14.52 -8.23 25.00
N LEU A 862 -14.38 -9.22 25.88
CA LEU A 862 -14.72 -10.61 25.58
C LEU A 862 -16.18 -10.87 25.95
N ILE A 863 -16.98 -11.34 24.99
CA ILE A 863 -18.41 -11.66 25.18
C ILE A 863 -18.58 -13.18 25.37
N GLU A 864 -19.57 -13.57 26.18
CA GLU A 864 -19.95 -14.97 26.42
C GLU A 864 -20.35 -15.74 25.14
N ARG A 865 -20.17 -17.06 25.19
CA ARG A 865 -20.43 -17.97 24.08
C ARG A 865 -21.90 -18.36 23.93
N GLY A 866 -22.26 -18.87 22.75
CA GLY A 866 -23.57 -19.48 22.49
C GLY A 866 -24.67 -18.50 22.07
N ARG A 867 -24.38 -17.20 21.95
CA ARG A 867 -25.37 -16.16 21.66
C ARG A 867 -25.86 -16.18 20.21
N ARG A 868 -27.14 -15.82 20.01
CA ARG A 868 -27.74 -15.54 18.69
C ARG A 868 -27.50 -14.09 18.28
N MET A 869 -27.33 -13.87 16.99
CA MET A 869 -27.00 -12.56 16.42
C MET A 869 -27.76 -12.37 15.11
N ARG A 870 -28.19 -11.12 14.82
CA ARG A 870 -28.87 -10.74 13.57
C ARG A 870 -28.21 -9.51 12.96
N VAL A 871 -28.05 -9.50 11.64
CA VAL A 871 -27.66 -8.28 10.90
C VAL A 871 -28.87 -7.36 10.79
N ILE A 872 -28.79 -6.15 11.38
CA ILE A 872 -29.88 -5.16 11.34
C ILE A 872 -29.73 -4.14 10.21
N ALA A 873 -28.51 -3.95 9.69
CA ALA A 873 -28.24 -3.17 8.49
C ALA A 873 -26.90 -3.57 7.83
N ASP A 874 -26.88 -3.62 6.51
CA ASP A 874 -25.65 -3.72 5.70
C ASP A 874 -25.35 -2.36 5.05
N HIS A 875 -24.16 -1.82 5.31
CA HIS A 875 -23.69 -0.54 4.75
C HIS A 875 -22.85 -0.71 3.48
N GLY A 876 -22.74 -1.94 2.97
CA GLY A 876 -22.01 -2.27 1.76
C GLY A 876 -20.49 -2.29 1.94
N VAL A 877 -19.79 -2.46 0.82
CA VAL A 877 -18.32 -2.59 0.76
C VAL A 877 -17.66 -1.22 0.65
N ASP A 878 -16.73 -0.92 1.55
CA ASP A 878 -16.10 0.39 1.66
C ASP A 878 -14.86 0.58 0.77
N ALA A 879 -14.21 1.73 0.96
CA ALA A 879 -13.01 2.17 0.27
C ALA A 879 -11.84 1.17 0.23
N MET A 880 -11.71 0.36 1.26
CA MET A 880 -10.61 -0.58 1.49
C MET A 880 -10.99 -2.02 1.10
N GLY A 881 -12.20 -2.22 0.58
CA GLY A 881 -12.77 -3.53 0.30
C GLY A 881 -13.41 -4.19 1.52
N VAL A 882 -13.62 -3.45 2.61
CA VAL A 882 -14.18 -3.96 3.88
C VAL A 882 -15.68 -3.72 3.89
N ARG A 883 -16.50 -4.78 4.03
CA ARG A 883 -17.94 -4.59 4.27
C ARG A 883 -18.17 -4.16 5.72
N ARG A 884 -19.15 -3.29 5.96
CA ARG A 884 -19.54 -2.88 7.31
C ARG A 884 -21.01 -3.19 7.56
N ILE A 885 -21.30 -3.83 8.68
CA ILE A 885 -22.65 -4.23 9.08
C ILE A 885 -22.93 -3.85 10.53
N ASP A 886 -24.20 -3.56 10.81
CA ASP A 886 -24.73 -3.44 12.16
C ASP A 886 -25.35 -4.77 12.59
N VAL A 887 -25.10 -5.16 13.83
CA VAL A 887 -25.49 -6.45 14.41
C VAL A 887 -26.13 -6.23 15.77
N GLU A 888 -27.28 -6.85 16.01
CA GLU A 888 -27.85 -6.99 17.36
C GLU A 888 -27.56 -8.38 17.92
N VAL A 889 -27.30 -8.47 19.23
CA VAL A 889 -27.33 -9.73 19.96
C VAL A 889 -28.75 -9.98 20.43
N ILE A 890 -29.32 -11.13 20.04
CA ILE A 890 -30.71 -11.50 20.37
C ILE A 890 -30.72 -12.22 21.72
N GLU A 891 -31.63 -11.84 22.60
CA GLU A 891 -31.94 -12.59 23.83
C GLU A 891 -32.79 -13.84 23.50
N GLU A 892 -32.53 -14.95 24.19
CA GLU A 892 -33.30 -16.22 24.09
C GLU A 892 -34.30 -16.33 25.26
#